data_AF-A0A1R3R6P0-F1
#
_entry.id   AF-A0A1R3R6P0-F1
#
_cell.length_a   1.000
_cell.length_b   1.000
_cell.length_c   1.000
_cell.angle_alpha   90.00
_cell.angle_beta   90.00
_cell.angle_gamma   90.00
#
_symmetry.space_group_name_H-M   'P 1'
#
loop_
_entity.id
_entity.type
_entity.pdbx_description
1 polymer ?
#
loop_
_entity_poly.entity_id
_entity_poly.type
_entity_poly.pdbx_seq_one_letter_code
_entity_poly.pdbx_strand_id
1 'polypeptide(L)'
;MTSSTIWQVGIIGYGFSAKIFHIPFIQHSPHFNLHAVVQRNPTPDNNVTTDFPGVTSYHTTEDMLQDATVNIVIVTTPPDTHFRLTKLALEAGKHVVCEKPFTPTSAAATELATLATKQGKLLSVFQNRRWDVDFTTVSNLIQKNTLGRIIEFETHYDRYRPETSSAKSWKNHVMDGHGAIYDLGVHVLDQVVQLFGVPARVMGVVGSQREYNPSGLEDAFTVLLHYAKGPLVTVKSSVLSAEEEQLRFWGRRAQARPIGKMTEPSWPPTHTTNGKRRSVNRSQSGCANCRRSKVKCDEKQPVCTRCFRKDLPCRRHPLTLKWESEYHARGLAFGRTGVWRKDSSTKEATNWTAERTSLATPTINQWSFLNTDSSTLQHLLDQSATCSEVMLMPARDVNVLRSTLSIRPPPSVSPVVSSLGQGFFFDYYINQICPRTNPSQVSQSPFASVILPYGLSGPPAVVKALMALAACHWAQQDARYAVHALRLKAQVVADFRRRMASNDQAFLLSPDPEVLVLIMLLCLYEIVDHCDRRWIVHLQGAKDIIRLRRQQLPETRDANPVAEFVELFFAFQDVMGRTACAKADLFGPSYWREDDATINDWMGCSPSLVSILFAIMDLSRNRRHLVSTSEELTFCARASNLQRRLDNLVQRPAVGRDDEILCRVAECKKLSCRIYIQCALHGADPSTPSIKATVKEILEGLVTLVAKGGASHAMWPLFVAAVELDPLDDVILPDLFTGIDTHGRRVALQLLTEMAKTSVSSVSRTRAVIEGVWQRRDFYLHRANDGKKSHFSDLNDWEQYVVPGSDALSLV
;
A
#
# COMPACT_ATOMS: atom_id res chain seq x y z
N MET A 1 -16.46 -25.45 -30.99
CA MET A 1 -16.73 -24.38 -31.96
C MET A 1 -15.38 -23.89 -32.49
N THR A 2 -14.72 -24.59 -33.42
CA THR A 2 -14.86 -24.52 -34.90
C THR A 2 -14.65 -23.11 -35.47
N SER A 3 -13.47 -22.92 -36.12
CA SER A 3 -12.95 -21.75 -36.85
C SER A 3 -12.47 -20.56 -36.00
N SER A 4 -11.15 -20.41 -35.82
CA SER A 4 -10.53 -19.21 -35.27
C SER A 4 -10.52 -18.10 -36.32
N THR A 5 -11.68 -17.52 -36.62
CA THR A 5 -11.76 -16.35 -37.49
C THR A 5 -10.98 -15.21 -36.84
N ILE A 6 -9.92 -14.75 -37.50
CA ILE A 6 -9.16 -13.55 -37.10
C ILE A 6 -9.94 -12.34 -37.59
N TRP A 7 -10.36 -11.48 -36.67
CA TRP A 7 -11.11 -10.27 -36.98
C TRP A 7 -10.17 -9.13 -37.37
N GLN A 8 -10.41 -8.55 -38.54
CA GLN A 8 -9.64 -7.41 -39.06
C GLN A 8 -10.15 -6.11 -38.44
N VAL A 9 -9.26 -5.41 -37.76
CA VAL A 9 -9.57 -4.20 -36.99
C VAL A 9 -9.06 -2.96 -37.74
N GLY A 10 -9.98 -2.02 -37.97
CA GLY A 10 -9.71 -0.67 -38.43
C GLY A 10 -9.75 0.33 -37.28
N ILE A 11 -8.82 1.29 -37.22
CA ILE A 11 -8.83 2.36 -36.21
C ILE A 11 -9.03 3.72 -36.87
N ILE A 12 -9.97 4.52 -36.38
CA ILE A 12 -10.18 5.90 -36.80
C ILE A 12 -9.46 6.83 -35.82
N GLY A 13 -8.34 7.42 -36.24
CA GLY A 13 -7.58 8.41 -35.48
C GLY A 13 -6.31 7.85 -34.85
N TYR A 14 -5.16 8.09 -35.49
CA TYR A 14 -3.85 7.65 -35.02
C TYR A 14 -3.22 8.57 -33.95
N GLY A 15 -3.88 8.66 -32.80
CA GLY A 15 -3.47 9.48 -31.65
C GLY A 15 -2.98 8.68 -30.44
N PHE A 16 -2.80 9.37 -29.32
CA PHE A 16 -2.35 8.76 -28.05
C PHE A 16 -3.22 7.58 -27.60
N SER A 17 -4.55 7.68 -27.70
CA SER A 17 -5.43 6.58 -27.32
C SER A 17 -5.21 5.34 -28.20
N ALA A 18 -5.16 5.50 -29.52
CA ALA A 18 -4.89 4.38 -30.44
C ALA A 18 -3.56 3.69 -30.11
N LYS A 19 -2.47 4.46 -29.97
CA LYS A 19 -1.11 3.96 -29.74
C LYS A 19 -0.93 3.24 -28.41
N ILE A 20 -1.56 3.76 -27.34
CA ILE A 20 -1.31 3.27 -25.97
C ILE A 20 -2.38 2.31 -25.49
N PHE A 21 -3.65 2.55 -25.83
CA PHE A 21 -4.80 1.86 -25.24
C PHE A 21 -5.53 0.90 -26.17
N HIS A 22 -5.21 0.85 -27.47
CA HIS A 22 -5.90 -0.05 -28.40
C HIS A 22 -4.94 -0.97 -29.15
N ILE A 23 -3.97 -0.41 -29.89
CA ILE A 23 -3.06 -1.19 -30.73
C ILE A 23 -2.32 -2.29 -29.96
N PRO A 24 -1.74 -2.05 -28.76
CA PRO A 24 -1.07 -3.11 -28.01
C PRO A 24 -1.98 -4.28 -27.66
N PHE A 25 -3.26 -4.03 -27.34
CA PHE A 25 -4.22 -5.08 -27.02
C PHE A 25 -4.69 -5.84 -28.26
N ILE A 26 -4.81 -5.17 -29.40
CA ILE A 26 -5.09 -5.81 -30.69
C ILE A 26 -3.95 -6.77 -31.03
N GLN A 27 -2.70 -6.30 -30.98
CA GLN A 27 -1.52 -7.11 -31.33
C GLN A 27 -1.29 -8.29 -30.37
N HIS A 28 -1.68 -8.16 -29.11
CA HIS A 28 -1.52 -9.23 -28.13
C HIS A 28 -2.60 -10.33 -28.24
N SER A 29 -3.74 -10.04 -28.87
CA SER A 29 -4.84 -10.99 -29.00
C SER A 29 -4.72 -11.79 -30.30
N PRO A 30 -4.65 -13.14 -30.26
CA PRO A 30 -4.59 -13.96 -31.48
C PRO A 30 -5.90 -13.92 -32.31
N HIS A 31 -6.95 -13.28 -31.79
CA HIS A 31 -8.25 -13.16 -32.44
C HIS A 31 -8.41 -11.86 -33.24
N PHE A 32 -7.47 -10.92 -33.12
CA PHE A 32 -7.53 -9.63 -33.80
C PHE A 32 -6.28 -9.40 -34.65
N ASN A 33 -6.46 -8.76 -35.79
CA ASN A 33 -5.37 -8.25 -36.60
C ASN A 33 -5.56 -6.75 -36.81
N LEU A 34 -4.50 -5.96 -36.59
CA LEU A 34 -4.51 -4.55 -36.95
C LEU A 34 -4.39 -4.44 -38.47
N HIS A 35 -5.49 -4.15 -39.15
CA HIS A 35 -5.56 -4.16 -40.61
C HIS A 35 -5.43 -2.77 -41.21
N ALA A 36 -6.13 -1.79 -40.63
CA ALA A 36 -6.24 -0.46 -41.19
C ALA A 36 -6.24 0.65 -40.14
N VAL A 37 -5.74 1.82 -40.51
CA VAL A 37 -5.80 3.03 -39.68
C VAL A 37 -6.15 4.23 -40.55
N VAL A 38 -7.13 5.03 -40.12
CA VAL A 38 -7.42 6.34 -40.69
C VAL A 38 -6.52 7.38 -40.03
N GLN A 39 -5.58 7.92 -40.81
CA GLN A 39 -4.69 8.99 -40.41
C GLN A 39 -4.76 10.14 -41.43
N ARG A 40 -5.42 11.24 -41.04
CA ARG A 40 -5.63 12.39 -41.94
C ARG A 40 -4.31 13.03 -42.39
N ASN A 41 -3.44 13.35 -41.43
CA ASN A 41 -2.19 14.08 -41.66
C ASN A 41 -1.02 13.30 -41.04
N PRO A 42 -0.40 12.33 -41.76
CA PRO A 42 0.81 11.67 -41.29
C PRO A 42 1.99 12.65 -41.29
N THR A 43 2.85 12.55 -40.28
CA THR A 43 4.11 13.30 -40.19
C THR A 43 5.28 12.31 -40.08
N PRO A 44 6.53 12.70 -40.38
CA PRO A 44 7.68 11.80 -40.27
C PRO A 44 7.76 11.08 -38.91
N ASP A 45 7.50 11.81 -37.81
CA ASP A 45 7.56 11.27 -36.44
C ASP A 45 6.24 10.62 -35.96
N ASN A 46 5.19 10.64 -36.78
CA ASN A 46 3.89 10.06 -36.45
C ASN A 46 3.24 9.54 -37.72
N ASN A 47 3.64 8.35 -38.16
CA ASN A 47 3.12 7.72 -39.36
C ASN A 47 2.87 6.23 -39.12
N VAL A 48 1.62 5.79 -39.28
CA VAL A 48 1.24 4.39 -39.07
C VAL A 48 1.99 3.42 -40.00
N THR A 49 2.29 3.81 -41.23
CA THR A 49 2.97 2.90 -42.17
C THR A 49 4.43 2.65 -41.78
N THR A 50 5.04 3.61 -41.10
CA THR A 50 6.40 3.49 -40.54
C THR A 50 6.37 2.69 -39.24
N ASP A 51 5.42 3.02 -38.36
CA ASP A 51 5.29 2.40 -37.04
C ASP A 51 4.86 0.91 -37.15
N PHE A 52 4.03 0.57 -38.15
CA PHE A 52 3.48 -0.76 -38.38
C PHE A 52 3.49 -1.14 -39.87
N PRO A 53 4.60 -1.71 -40.38
CA PRO A 53 4.68 -2.20 -41.74
C PRO A 53 3.60 -3.26 -42.02
N GLY A 54 2.82 -3.08 -43.08
CA GLY A 54 1.72 -3.99 -43.46
C GLY A 54 0.33 -3.53 -43.03
N VAL A 55 0.21 -2.46 -42.22
CA VAL A 55 -1.08 -1.83 -41.92
C VAL A 55 -1.46 -0.85 -43.03
N THR A 56 -2.71 -0.93 -43.49
CA THR A 56 -3.22 -0.03 -44.54
C THR A 56 -3.55 1.34 -43.94
N SER A 57 -2.92 2.39 -44.46
CA SER A 57 -3.21 3.78 -44.06
C SER A 57 -4.26 4.39 -44.98
N TYR A 58 -5.35 4.88 -44.40
CA TYR A 58 -6.41 5.62 -45.08
C TYR A 58 -6.39 7.09 -44.67
N HIS A 59 -6.73 8.00 -45.58
CA HIS A 59 -6.83 9.43 -45.27
C HIS A 59 -8.23 9.87 -44.85
N THR A 60 -9.27 9.15 -45.28
CA THR A 60 -10.66 9.40 -44.90
C THR A 60 -11.29 8.19 -44.20
N THR A 61 -12.34 8.44 -43.40
CA THR A 61 -13.06 7.36 -42.74
C THR A 61 -13.88 6.57 -43.75
N GLU A 62 -14.47 7.26 -44.71
CA GLU A 62 -15.32 6.73 -45.76
C GLU A 62 -14.57 5.71 -46.62
N ASP A 63 -13.30 5.96 -46.97
CA ASP A 63 -12.47 5.02 -47.73
C ASP A 63 -12.20 3.72 -46.94
N MET A 64 -11.86 3.82 -45.66
CA MET A 64 -11.64 2.64 -44.81
C MET A 64 -12.94 1.82 -44.64
N LEU A 65 -14.10 2.49 -44.57
CA LEU A 65 -15.39 1.80 -44.39
C LEU A 65 -15.82 1.01 -45.64
N GLN A 66 -15.35 1.40 -46.84
CA GLN A 66 -15.56 0.66 -48.08
C GLN A 66 -14.72 -0.63 -48.16
N ASP A 67 -13.66 -0.75 -47.36
CA ASP A 67 -12.88 -1.99 -47.29
C ASP A 67 -13.70 -3.12 -46.66
N ALA A 68 -14.08 -4.10 -47.48
CA ALA A 68 -14.85 -5.26 -47.07
C ALA A 68 -14.10 -6.16 -46.08
N THR A 69 -12.77 -6.08 -46.03
CA THR A 69 -11.95 -6.88 -45.11
C THR A 69 -12.06 -6.38 -43.67
N VAL A 70 -12.23 -5.08 -43.44
CA VAL A 70 -12.41 -4.49 -42.10
C VAL A 70 -13.72 -4.98 -41.48
N ASN A 71 -13.65 -5.62 -40.31
CA ASN A 71 -14.81 -6.16 -39.61
C ASN A 71 -15.21 -5.31 -38.40
N ILE A 72 -14.21 -4.80 -37.67
CA ILE A 72 -14.37 -4.03 -36.45
C ILE A 72 -13.72 -2.66 -36.65
N VAL A 73 -14.41 -1.60 -36.23
CA VAL A 73 -13.90 -0.23 -36.26
C VAL A 73 -13.77 0.29 -34.83
N ILE A 74 -12.61 0.83 -34.51
CA ILE A 74 -12.36 1.53 -33.23
C ILE A 74 -12.29 3.03 -33.48
N VAL A 75 -13.12 3.81 -32.81
CA VAL A 75 -13.13 5.28 -32.89
C VAL A 75 -12.33 5.86 -31.72
N THR A 76 -11.19 6.49 -32.00
CA THR A 76 -10.27 7.08 -31.00
C THR A 76 -10.04 8.58 -31.23
N THR A 77 -11.01 9.26 -31.82
CA THR A 77 -10.98 10.69 -32.17
C THR A 77 -11.44 11.59 -31.02
N PRO A 78 -11.44 12.92 -31.17
CA PRO A 78 -12.05 13.81 -30.18
C PRO A 78 -13.57 13.57 -30.00
N PRO A 79 -14.13 13.81 -28.79
CA PRO A 79 -15.49 13.39 -28.41
C PRO A 79 -16.63 13.91 -29.29
N ASP A 80 -16.52 15.14 -29.78
CA ASP A 80 -17.48 15.79 -30.67
C ASP A 80 -17.72 15.00 -31.96
N THR A 81 -16.72 14.22 -32.39
CA THR A 81 -16.80 13.41 -33.61
C THR A 81 -17.34 11.99 -33.40
N HIS A 82 -17.41 11.51 -32.15
CA HIS A 82 -17.75 10.12 -31.82
C HIS A 82 -19.11 9.70 -32.38
N PHE A 83 -20.13 10.55 -32.24
CA PHE A 83 -21.47 10.23 -32.71
C PHE A 83 -21.50 9.99 -34.22
N ARG A 84 -20.97 10.93 -35.00
CA ARG A 84 -20.96 10.86 -36.46
C ARG A 84 -20.16 9.65 -36.95
N LEU A 85 -18.96 9.44 -36.42
CA LEU A 85 -18.07 8.36 -36.87
C LEU A 85 -18.59 6.98 -36.48
N THR A 86 -19.16 6.83 -35.28
CA THR A 86 -19.81 5.59 -34.84
C THR A 86 -21.01 5.28 -35.72
N LYS A 87 -21.86 6.28 -36.01
CA LYS A 87 -23.02 6.13 -36.90
C LYS A 87 -22.61 5.64 -38.28
N LEU A 88 -21.62 6.30 -38.91
CA LEU A 88 -21.11 5.93 -40.22
C LEU A 88 -20.57 4.49 -40.26
N ALA A 89 -19.80 4.09 -39.25
CA ALA A 89 -19.27 2.72 -39.18
C ALA A 89 -20.37 1.66 -39.01
N LEU A 90 -21.41 1.94 -38.22
CA LEU A 90 -22.57 1.06 -38.06
C LEU A 90 -23.40 0.97 -39.36
N GLU A 91 -23.62 2.10 -40.04
CA GLU A 91 -24.31 2.15 -41.35
C GLU A 91 -23.55 1.40 -42.44
N ALA A 92 -22.21 1.41 -42.39
CA ALA A 92 -21.35 0.58 -43.23
C ALA A 92 -21.29 -0.91 -42.80
N GLY A 93 -22.11 -1.31 -41.82
CA GLY A 93 -22.22 -2.71 -41.38
C GLY A 93 -21.01 -3.23 -40.61
N LYS A 94 -20.24 -2.36 -39.95
CA LYS A 94 -19.08 -2.73 -39.12
C LYS A 94 -19.49 -2.88 -37.65
N HIS A 95 -18.78 -3.73 -36.90
CA HIS A 95 -18.84 -3.68 -35.42
C HIS A 95 -18.06 -2.46 -34.93
N VAL A 96 -18.49 -1.82 -33.83
CA VAL A 96 -17.86 -0.58 -33.37
C VAL A 96 -17.46 -0.64 -31.90
N VAL A 97 -16.22 -0.22 -31.62
CA VAL A 97 -15.75 0.17 -30.29
C VAL A 97 -15.49 1.68 -30.31
N CYS A 98 -16.17 2.44 -29.45
CA CYS A 98 -16.00 3.88 -29.38
C CYS A 98 -15.30 4.27 -28.08
N GLU A 99 -14.34 5.18 -28.15
CA GLU A 99 -13.73 5.80 -26.98
C GLU A 99 -14.75 6.54 -26.10
N LYS A 100 -14.32 6.78 -24.86
CA LYS A 100 -15.02 7.62 -23.91
C LYS A 100 -14.61 9.10 -24.08
N PRO A 101 -15.46 10.06 -23.68
CA PRO A 101 -16.90 9.90 -23.40
C PRO A 101 -17.64 9.49 -24.67
N PHE A 102 -18.65 8.63 -24.54
CA PHE A 102 -19.26 7.97 -25.69
C PHE A 102 -19.92 8.95 -26.67
N THR A 103 -20.83 9.78 -26.15
CA THR A 103 -21.46 10.88 -26.89
C THR A 103 -21.73 12.05 -25.93
N PRO A 104 -21.87 13.29 -26.43
CA PRO A 104 -22.19 14.42 -25.56
C PRO A 104 -23.56 14.32 -24.87
N THR A 105 -24.54 13.69 -25.52
CA THR A 105 -25.91 13.54 -24.98
C THR A 105 -26.33 12.07 -24.89
N SER A 106 -27.20 11.75 -23.94
CA SER A 106 -27.78 10.41 -23.79
C SER A 106 -28.73 10.03 -24.93
N ALA A 107 -29.39 11.03 -25.54
CA ALA A 107 -30.22 10.83 -26.73
C ALA A 107 -29.39 10.31 -27.91
N ALA A 108 -28.22 10.91 -28.16
CA ALA A 108 -27.28 10.47 -29.18
C ALA A 108 -26.78 9.03 -28.92
N ALA A 109 -26.45 8.70 -27.65
CA ALA A 109 -26.06 7.33 -27.28
C ALA A 109 -27.19 6.32 -27.56
N THR A 110 -28.44 6.70 -27.27
CA THR A 110 -29.62 5.84 -27.47
C THR A 110 -29.90 5.61 -28.95
N GLU A 111 -29.74 6.64 -29.78
CA GLU A 111 -29.85 6.52 -31.25
C GLU A 111 -28.83 5.51 -31.79
N LEU A 112 -27.56 5.61 -31.39
CA LEU A 112 -26.51 4.69 -31.83
C LEU A 112 -26.76 3.24 -31.36
N ALA A 113 -27.21 3.04 -30.12
CA ALA A 113 -27.56 1.71 -29.60
C ALA A 113 -28.71 1.08 -30.39
N THR A 114 -29.72 1.88 -30.72
CA THR A 114 -30.87 1.47 -31.55
C THR A 114 -30.40 1.11 -32.96
N LEU A 115 -29.55 1.94 -33.56
CA LEU A 115 -28.98 1.71 -34.88
C LEU A 115 -28.14 0.43 -34.92
N ALA A 116 -27.27 0.21 -33.94
CA ALA A 116 -26.45 -1.00 -33.85
C ALA A 116 -27.31 -2.26 -33.81
N THR A 117 -28.40 -2.22 -33.03
CA THR A 117 -29.37 -3.32 -32.95
C THR A 117 -30.08 -3.53 -34.29
N LYS A 118 -30.52 -2.45 -34.96
CA LYS A 118 -31.15 -2.50 -36.28
C LYS A 118 -30.23 -3.10 -37.35
N GLN A 119 -28.94 -2.79 -37.30
CA GLN A 119 -27.93 -3.30 -38.24
C GLN A 119 -27.40 -4.70 -37.87
N GLY A 120 -27.82 -5.27 -36.74
CA GLY A 120 -27.29 -6.54 -36.23
C GLY A 120 -25.80 -6.47 -35.91
N LYS A 121 -25.30 -5.31 -35.46
CA LYS A 121 -23.89 -5.07 -35.13
C LYS A 121 -23.68 -4.87 -33.65
N LEU A 122 -22.47 -5.20 -33.21
CA LEU A 122 -22.04 -4.96 -31.83
C LEU A 122 -21.52 -3.53 -31.71
N LEU A 123 -21.93 -2.86 -30.64
CA LEU A 123 -21.48 -1.54 -30.26
C LEU A 123 -21.01 -1.60 -28.81
N SER A 124 -19.75 -1.22 -28.59
CA SER A 124 -19.15 -1.17 -27.26
C SER A 124 -18.53 0.20 -26.99
N VAL A 125 -18.62 0.67 -25.75
CA VAL A 125 -17.88 1.85 -25.28
C VAL A 125 -16.65 1.36 -24.55
N PHE A 126 -15.49 1.95 -24.86
CA PHE A 126 -14.22 1.59 -24.25
C PHE A 126 -14.08 2.14 -22.82
N GLN A 127 -14.85 1.58 -21.89
CA GLN A 127 -14.78 1.87 -20.45
C GLN A 127 -13.70 1.01 -19.77
N ASN A 128 -12.45 1.22 -20.14
CA ASN A 128 -11.30 0.42 -19.71
C ASN A 128 -11.13 0.32 -18.19
N ARG A 129 -11.58 1.32 -17.43
CA ARG A 129 -11.46 1.34 -15.97
C ARG A 129 -12.38 0.37 -15.23
N ARG A 130 -13.27 -0.33 -15.92
CA ARG A 130 -13.99 -1.49 -15.36
C ARG A 130 -13.05 -2.65 -15.01
N TRP A 131 -11.83 -2.64 -15.56
CA TRP A 131 -10.80 -3.66 -15.34
C TRP A 131 -9.63 -3.16 -14.47
N ASP A 132 -9.73 -1.97 -13.86
CA ASP A 132 -8.74 -1.52 -12.88
C ASP A 132 -8.69 -2.54 -11.71
N VAL A 133 -7.48 -2.91 -11.26
CA VAL A 133 -7.27 -3.99 -10.28
C VAL A 133 -7.94 -3.68 -8.93
N ASP A 134 -7.88 -2.42 -8.51
CA ASP A 134 -8.55 -1.93 -7.30
C ASP A 134 -10.07 -2.07 -7.40
N PHE A 135 -10.67 -1.66 -8.53
CA PHE A 135 -12.10 -1.73 -8.78
C PHE A 135 -12.60 -3.16 -8.89
N THR A 136 -11.91 -4.01 -9.65
CA THR A 136 -12.27 -5.44 -9.78
C THR A 136 -12.19 -6.16 -8.44
N THR A 137 -11.23 -5.79 -7.57
CA THR A 137 -11.14 -6.30 -6.20
C THR A 137 -12.37 -5.90 -5.37
N VAL A 138 -12.72 -4.61 -5.34
CA VAL A 138 -13.91 -4.12 -4.61
C VAL A 138 -15.19 -4.74 -5.16
N SER A 139 -15.35 -4.79 -6.48
CA SER A 139 -16.49 -5.43 -7.15
C SER A 139 -16.66 -6.88 -6.73
N ASN A 140 -15.57 -7.67 -6.73
CA ASN A 140 -15.57 -9.05 -6.28
C ASN A 140 -15.97 -9.21 -4.80
N LEU A 141 -15.48 -8.34 -3.91
CA LEU A 141 -15.82 -8.37 -2.49
C LEU A 141 -17.30 -8.04 -2.23
N ILE A 142 -17.87 -7.12 -3.01
CA ILE A 142 -19.29 -6.76 -2.96
C ILE A 142 -20.15 -7.90 -3.51
N GLN A 143 -19.80 -8.45 -4.66
CA GLN A 143 -20.51 -9.57 -5.30
C GLN A 143 -20.53 -10.82 -4.42
N LYS A 144 -19.41 -11.13 -3.74
CA LYS A 144 -19.31 -12.24 -2.79
C LYS A 144 -20.00 -11.95 -1.44
N ASN A 145 -20.57 -10.76 -1.26
CA ASN A 145 -21.20 -10.30 -0.02
C ASN A 145 -20.27 -10.37 1.20
N THR A 146 -18.95 -10.32 1.00
CA THR A 146 -17.95 -10.41 2.09
C THR A 146 -18.02 -9.22 3.04
N LEU A 147 -18.45 -8.06 2.52
CA LEU A 147 -18.56 -6.81 3.27
C LEU A 147 -19.93 -6.65 3.97
N GLY A 148 -20.87 -7.56 3.71
CA GLY A 148 -22.26 -7.46 4.14
C GLY A 148 -22.99 -6.27 3.49
N ARG A 149 -24.01 -5.76 4.18
CA ARG A 149 -24.83 -4.65 3.66
C ARG A 149 -24.07 -3.32 3.75
N ILE A 150 -23.64 -2.82 2.60
CA ILE A 150 -23.07 -1.48 2.44
C ILE A 150 -24.18 -0.43 2.55
N ILE A 151 -23.95 0.59 3.39
CA ILE A 151 -24.87 1.71 3.61
C ILE A 151 -24.32 3.04 3.06
N GLU A 152 -23.00 3.11 2.87
CA GLU A 152 -22.32 4.29 2.33
C GLU A 152 -21.11 3.85 1.52
N PHE A 153 -20.84 4.53 0.41
CA PHE A 153 -19.69 4.27 -0.45
C PHE A 153 -19.14 5.58 -0.97
N GLU A 154 -17.83 5.76 -0.95
CA GLU A 154 -17.17 6.90 -1.57
C GLU A 154 -16.11 6.44 -2.54
N THR A 155 -15.98 7.15 -3.67
CA THR A 155 -14.88 6.96 -4.61
C THR A 155 -14.36 8.30 -5.12
N HIS A 156 -13.04 8.42 -5.17
CA HIS A 156 -12.33 9.67 -5.40
C HIS A 156 -11.26 9.46 -6.47
N TYR A 157 -11.20 10.31 -7.48
CA TYR A 157 -10.11 10.30 -8.48
C TYR A 157 -9.53 11.69 -8.60
N ASP A 158 -8.50 11.98 -7.82
CA ASP A 158 -7.92 13.32 -7.80
C ASP A 158 -6.56 13.35 -8.50
N ARG A 159 -6.16 14.54 -8.93
CA ARG A 159 -4.89 14.83 -9.58
C ARG A 159 -4.34 16.13 -9.03
N TYR A 160 -3.02 16.26 -9.01
CA TYR A 160 -2.37 17.55 -8.86
C TYR A 160 -1.93 18.07 -10.22
N ARG A 161 -2.69 19.02 -10.78
CA ARG A 161 -2.37 19.70 -12.05
C ARG A 161 -2.69 21.18 -11.89
N PRO A 162 -1.88 21.99 -11.20
CA PRO A 162 -2.20 23.41 -10.94
C PRO A 162 -2.16 24.29 -12.20
N GLU A 163 -1.51 23.83 -13.26
CA GLU A 163 -1.47 24.51 -14.56
C GLU A 163 -2.54 23.96 -15.52
N THR A 164 -3.10 24.84 -16.35
CA THR A 164 -3.95 24.41 -17.47
C THR A 164 -3.11 23.80 -18.59
N SER A 165 -3.66 22.80 -19.30
CA SER A 165 -3.03 22.28 -20.53
C SER A 165 -2.75 23.40 -21.53
N SER A 166 -1.78 23.21 -22.43
CA SER A 166 -1.43 24.18 -23.46
C SER A 166 -2.66 24.63 -24.28
N ALA A 167 -2.74 25.91 -24.66
CA ALA A 167 -3.86 26.48 -25.42
C ALA A 167 -4.16 25.77 -26.76
N LYS A 168 -3.22 24.97 -27.27
CA LYS A 168 -3.36 24.14 -28.49
C LYS A 168 -4.03 22.78 -28.25
N SER A 169 -4.33 22.41 -27.00
CA SER A 169 -5.01 21.15 -26.69
C SER A 169 -6.50 21.28 -27.01
N TRP A 170 -7.04 20.33 -27.77
CA TRP A 170 -8.49 20.23 -28.02
C TRP A 170 -9.32 20.20 -26.73
N LYS A 171 -8.71 19.81 -25.60
CA LYS A 171 -9.32 19.75 -24.27
C LYS A 171 -9.65 21.12 -23.67
N ASN A 172 -9.13 22.20 -24.23
CA ASN A 172 -9.32 23.57 -23.72
C ASN A 172 -10.33 24.39 -24.52
N HIS A 173 -10.96 23.82 -25.55
CA HIS A 173 -12.07 24.45 -26.26
C HIS A 173 -13.40 24.05 -25.61
N VAL A 174 -14.26 25.04 -25.35
CA VAL A 174 -15.63 24.80 -24.88
C VAL A 174 -16.41 24.12 -26.01
N MET A 175 -16.59 22.82 -25.89
CA MET A 175 -17.29 21.97 -26.84
C MET A 175 -18.15 20.95 -26.08
N ASP A 176 -19.22 20.50 -26.69
CA ASP A 176 -20.13 19.52 -26.08
C ASP A 176 -19.39 18.20 -25.77
N GLY A 177 -19.54 17.69 -24.55
CA GLY A 177 -18.88 16.45 -24.11
C GLY A 177 -17.45 16.65 -23.58
N HIS A 178 -17.10 17.86 -23.15
CA HIS A 178 -15.82 18.20 -22.53
C HIS A 178 -16.01 18.62 -21.07
N GLY A 179 -14.91 18.70 -20.31
CA GLY A 179 -14.91 19.04 -18.87
C GLY A 179 -14.63 17.83 -17.96
N ALA A 180 -14.39 18.07 -16.67
CA ALA A 180 -13.98 17.00 -15.73
C ALA A 180 -15.01 15.87 -15.60
N ILE A 181 -16.31 16.17 -15.70
CA ILE A 181 -17.35 15.15 -15.65
C ILE A 181 -17.25 14.23 -16.88
N TYR A 182 -16.99 14.77 -18.06
CA TYR A 182 -16.87 13.99 -19.29
C TYR A 182 -15.51 13.29 -19.43
N ASP A 183 -14.43 13.81 -18.84
CA ASP A 183 -13.10 13.16 -18.90
C ASP A 183 -12.93 12.05 -17.85
N LEU A 184 -13.10 12.39 -16.57
CA LEU A 184 -12.91 11.49 -15.43
C LEU A 184 -14.23 10.99 -14.85
N GLY A 185 -15.24 11.85 -14.77
CA GLY A 185 -16.55 11.52 -14.19
C GLY A 185 -17.19 10.30 -14.84
N VAL A 186 -17.15 10.20 -16.17
CA VAL A 186 -17.69 9.05 -16.92
C VAL A 186 -17.09 7.70 -16.53
N HIS A 187 -15.88 7.67 -15.97
CA HIS A 187 -15.27 6.43 -15.50
C HIS A 187 -15.74 6.09 -14.08
N VAL A 188 -15.65 7.04 -13.15
CA VAL A 188 -16.00 6.80 -11.75
C VAL A 188 -17.50 6.61 -11.55
N LEU A 189 -18.32 7.33 -12.31
CA LEU A 189 -19.78 7.15 -12.31
C LEU A 189 -20.16 5.80 -12.93
N ASP A 190 -19.48 5.38 -13.99
CA ASP A 190 -19.70 4.05 -14.59
C ASP A 190 -19.35 2.93 -13.61
N GLN A 191 -18.22 3.03 -12.90
CA GLN A 191 -17.85 2.10 -11.84
C GLN A 191 -18.93 1.99 -10.75
N VAL A 192 -19.47 3.12 -10.28
CA VAL A 192 -20.57 3.12 -9.29
C VAL A 192 -21.83 2.46 -9.83
N VAL A 193 -22.18 2.74 -11.09
CA VAL A 193 -23.33 2.12 -11.75
C VAL A 193 -23.12 0.60 -11.94
N GLN A 194 -21.90 0.16 -12.22
CA GLN A 194 -21.55 -1.27 -12.26
C GLN A 194 -21.72 -1.96 -10.90
N LEU A 195 -21.38 -1.29 -9.80
CA LEU A 195 -21.49 -1.86 -8.45
C LEU A 195 -22.93 -1.90 -7.92
N PHE A 196 -23.69 -0.82 -8.12
CA PHE A 196 -24.97 -0.62 -7.42
C PHE A 196 -26.17 -0.44 -8.36
N GLY A 197 -25.94 -0.42 -9.68
CA GLY A 197 -26.95 -0.15 -10.69
C GLY A 197 -27.24 1.35 -10.87
N VAL A 198 -28.37 1.66 -11.51
CA VAL A 198 -28.79 3.05 -11.75
C VAL A 198 -29.34 3.66 -10.43
N PRO A 199 -28.87 4.86 -10.03
CA PRO A 199 -29.34 5.51 -8.82
C PRO A 199 -30.77 6.02 -8.96
N ALA A 200 -31.48 6.15 -7.85
CA ALA A 200 -32.84 6.68 -7.83
C ALA A 200 -32.88 8.21 -7.88
N ARG A 201 -31.84 8.88 -7.36
CA ARG A 201 -31.68 10.34 -7.39
C ARG A 201 -30.20 10.69 -7.46
N VAL A 202 -29.90 11.81 -8.12
CA VAL A 202 -28.54 12.36 -8.23
C VAL A 202 -28.58 13.82 -7.81
N MET A 203 -27.60 14.25 -7.02
CA MET A 203 -27.33 15.64 -6.66
C MET A 203 -25.83 15.86 -6.86
N GLY A 204 -25.41 17.02 -7.34
CA GLY A 204 -23.99 17.26 -7.49
C GLY A 204 -23.63 18.73 -7.60
N VAL A 205 -22.37 19.01 -7.30
CA VAL A 205 -21.72 20.30 -7.54
C VAL A 205 -20.61 20.05 -8.54
N VAL A 206 -20.58 20.86 -9.57
CA VAL A 206 -19.60 20.80 -10.65
C VAL A 206 -19.05 22.21 -10.82
N GLY A 207 -17.73 22.36 -10.92
CA GLY A 207 -17.12 23.69 -11.00
C GLY A 207 -15.62 23.66 -11.23
N SER A 208 -15.02 24.84 -11.10
CA SER A 208 -13.59 25.06 -11.20
C SER A 208 -12.99 25.28 -9.81
N GLN A 209 -11.92 24.58 -9.47
CA GLN A 209 -11.14 24.81 -8.25
C GLN A 209 -9.94 25.73 -8.48
N ARG A 210 -9.54 25.95 -9.74
CA ARG A 210 -8.46 26.90 -10.08
C ARG A 210 -8.83 28.33 -9.78
N GLU A 211 -7.84 29.08 -9.30
CA GLU A 211 -7.89 30.54 -9.20
C GLU A 211 -8.06 31.19 -10.59
N TYR A 212 -7.35 30.66 -11.59
CA TYR A 212 -7.46 31.10 -12.98
C TYR A 212 -7.83 29.92 -13.91
N ASN A 213 -9.01 30.02 -14.53
CA ASN A 213 -9.50 29.01 -15.48
C ASN A 213 -9.86 29.66 -16.84
N PRO A 214 -8.88 29.78 -17.75
CA PRO A 214 -9.09 30.37 -19.07
C PRO A 214 -9.96 29.50 -19.99
N SER A 215 -10.12 28.21 -19.69
CA SER A 215 -10.90 27.29 -20.52
C SER A 215 -12.41 27.44 -20.33
N GLY A 216 -12.85 27.94 -19.17
CA GLY A 216 -14.26 28.02 -18.79
C GLY A 216 -14.95 26.68 -18.49
N LEU A 217 -14.26 25.54 -18.67
CA LEU A 217 -14.77 24.19 -18.38
C LEU A 217 -14.59 23.84 -16.91
N GLU A 218 -15.48 23.01 -16.36
CA GLU A 218 -15.29 22.48 -15.01
C GLU A 218 -14.04 21.61 -14.92
N ASP A 219 -13.38 21.65 -13.76
CA ASP A 219 -12.20 20.83 -13.47
C ASP A 219 -12.33 20.01 -12.17
N ALA A 220 -13.44 20.16 -11.46
CA ALA A 220 -13.76 19.41 -10.25
C ALA A 220 -15.25 19.10 -10.15
N PHE A 221 -15.57 18.00 -9.47
CA PHE A 221 -16.95 17.65 -9.17
C PHE A 221 -17.09 16.85 -7.87
N THR A 222 -18.28 16.95 -7.27
CA THR A 222 -18.76 16.06 -6.22
C THR A 222 -20.20 15.69 -6.53
N VAL A 223 -20.46 14.40 -6.71
CA VAL A 223 -21.77 13.85 -7.07
C VAL A 223 -22.22 12.87 -5.99
N LEU A 224 -23.42 13.11 -5.46
CA LEU A 224 -24.13 12.26 -4.53
C LEU A 224 -25.18 11.45 -5.28
N LEU A 225 -25.13 10.13 -5.16
CA LEU A 225 -26.07 9.20 -5.77
C LEU A 225 -26.83 8.44 -4.67
N HIS A 226 -28.15 8.53 -4.69
CA HIS A 226 -29.01 7.90 -3.70
C HIS A 226 -29.72 6.68 -4.28
N TYR A 227 -29.53 5.52 -3.63
CA TYR A 227 -30.17 4.25 -3.99
C TYR A 227 -31.29 3.92 -3.02
N ALA A 228 -32.53 3.77 -3.51
CA ALA A 228 -33.73 3.64 -2.66
C ALA A 228 -33.70 2.47 -1.64
N LYS A 229 -32.93 1.42 -1.91
CA LYS A 229 -32.68 0.28 -1.00
C LYS A 229 -31.19 -0.04 -0.88
N GLY A 230 -30.31 0.86 -1.31
CA GLY A 230 -28.87 0.67 -1.40
C GLY A 230 -28.11 1.73 -0.60
N PRO A 231 -26.80 1.90 -0.87
CA PRO A 231 -25.99 2.87 -0.17
C PRO A 231 -26.29 4.31 -0.63
N LEU A 232 -25.89 5.27 0.21
CA LEU A 232 -25.60 6.62 -0.26
C LEU A 232 -24.19 6.62 -0.85
N VAL A 233 -24.04 7.10 -2.08
CA VAL A 233 -22.76 7.06 -2.79
C VAL A 233 -22.24 8.46 -3.05
N THR A 234 -20.97 8.74 -2.75
CA THR A 234 -20.29 9.99 -3.08
C THR A 234 -19.18 9.75 -4.09
N VAL A 235 -19.17 10.50 -5.18
CA VAL A 235 -18.18 10.41 -6.25
C VAL A 235 -17.51 11.76 -6.41
N LYS A 236 -16.18 11.82 -6.29
CA LYS A 236 -15.43 13.08 -6.33
C LYS A 236 -14.25 13.03 -7.29
N SER A 237 -13.91 14.21 -7.81
CA SER A 237 -12.65 14.45 -8.52
C SER A 237 -12.23 15.90 -8.35
N SER A 238 -10.93 16.10 -8.16
CA SER A 238 -10.25 17.38 -8.07
C SER A 238 -8.98 17.36 -8.92
N VAL A 239 -8.64 18.50 -9.52
CA VAL A 239 -7.35 18.72 -10.21
C VAL A 239 -6.33 19.51 -9.40
N LEU A 240 -6.67 19.89 -8.16
CA LEU A 240 -5.79 20.61 -7.24
C LEU A 240 -5.49 19.82 -5.96
N SER A 241 -5.82 18.53 -5.91
CA SER A 241 -5.48 17.69 -4.76
C SER A 241 -3.99 17.40 -4.77
N ALA A 242 -3.28 17.83 -3.72
CA ALA A 242 -1.87 17.52 -3.48
C ALA A 242 -1.69 16.17 -2.74
N GLU A 243 -2.77 15.42 -2.52
CA GLU A 243 -2.72 14.11 -1.87
C GLU A 243 -2.05 13.08 -2.79
N GLU A 244 -0.88 12.59 -2.37
CA GLU A 244 -0.09 11.61 -3.11
C GLU A 244 -0.64 10.17 -2.94
N GLU A 245 -1.12 9.83 -1.75
CA GLU A 245 -1.75 8.54 -1.43
C GLU A 245 -3.27 8.69 -1.28
N GLN A 246 -4.01 8.54 -2.39
CA GLN A 246 -5.44 8.74 -2.38
C GLN A 246 -6.21 7.49 -1.96
N LEU A 247 -7.11 7.64 -0.98
CA LEU A 247 -8.08 6.60 -0.65
C LEU A 247 -9.11 6.47 -1.77
N ARG A 248 -8.84 5.54 -2.70
CA ARG A 248 -9.62 5.36 -3.93
C ARG A 248 -11.08 4.95 -3.68
N PHE A 249 -11.30 4.08 -2.70
CA PHE A 249 -12.61 3.56 -2.31
C PHE A 249 -12.74 3.55 -0.80
N TRP A 250 -13.86 4.04 -0.30
CA TRP A 250 -14.23 3.94 1.10
C TRP A 250 -15.66 3.39 1.21
N GLY A 251 -15.92 2.54 2.19
CA GLY A 251 -17.23 1.91 2.35
C GLY A 251 -17.60 1.72 3.81
N ARG A 252 -18.85 2.02 4.14
CA ARG A 252 -19.43 1.79 5.47
C ARG A 252 -20.50 0.70 5.38
N ARG A 253 -20.46 -0.25 6.30
CA ARG A 253 -21.46 -1.32 6.42
C ARG A 253 -22.44 -1.09 7.58
N ALA A 254 -23.61 -1.70 7.49
CA ALA A 254 -24.49 -1.86 8.65
C ALA A 254 -23.86 -2.87 9.64
N GLN A 255 -23.98 -2.62 10.96
CA GLN A 255 -23.49 -3.53 11.99
C GLN A 255 -24.14 -4.91 11.84
N ALA A 256 -23.33 -5.95 11.58
CA ALA A 256 -23.78 -7.33 11.61
C ALA A 256 -23.68 -7.87 13.03
N ARG A 257 -24.79 -8.40 13.58
CA ARG A 257 -24.69 -9.36 14.69
C ARG A 257 -24.10 -10.66 14.11
N PRO A 258 -23.11 -11.29 14.75
CA PRO A 258 -22.59 -12.56 14.29
C PRO A 258 -23.72 -13.60 14.39
N ILE A 259 -24.10 -14.19 13.26
CA ILE A 259 -24.93 -15.38 13.25
C ILE A 259 -23.98 -16.52 13.59
N GLY A 260 -23.93 -16.88 14.88
CA GLY A 260 -23.29 -18.11 15.32
C GLY A 260 -23.96 -19.32 14.66
N LYS A 261 -23.15 -20.30 14.27
CA LYS A 261 -23.64 -21.64 13.91
C LYS A 261 -24.48 -22.18 15.07
N MET A 262 -25.78 -22.35 14.85
CA MET A 262 -26.64 -23.15 15.74
C MET A 262 -27.01 -24.41 14.97
N THR A 263 -26.56 -25.53 15.53
CA THR A 263 -26.92 -26.90 15.20
C THR A 263 -28.44 -27.11 15.30
N GLU A 264 -28.99 -27.91 14.39
CA GLU A 264 -30.40 -28.32 14.37
C GLU A 264 -30.84 -29.03 15.67
N PRO A 265 -32.13 -28.95 16.00
CA PRO A 265 -32.90 -30.19 16.15
C PRO A 265 -34.33 -30.18 15.57
N SER A 266 -34.61 -31.20 14.74
CA SER A 266 -35.80 -32.07 14.61
C SER A 266 -37.26 -31.52 14.59
N TRP A 267 -37.87 -31.51 13.38
CA TRP A 267 -39.14 -32.14 12.86
C TRP A 267 -40.50 -32.11 13.64
N PRO A 268 -41.73 -32.22 13.02
CA PRO A 268 -42.13 -32.29 11.59
C PRO A 268 -43.45 -31.47 11.25
N PRO A 269 -44.29 -31.75 10.22
CA PRO A 269 -44.73 -30.76 9.24
C PRO A 269 -46.21 -30.33 9.35
N THR A 270 -46.59 -29.13 8.92
CA THR A 270 -47.99 -28.88 8.48
C THR A 270 -48.09 -27.76 7.46
N HIS A 271 -48.87 -28.06 6.41
CA HIS A 271 -49.31 -27.16 5.36
C HIS A 271 -50.02 -25.91 5.90
N THR A 272 -49.88 -24.76 5.23
CA THR A 272 -50.96 -24.09 4.47
C THR A 272 -50.64 -22.60 4.17
N THR A 273 -50.75 -22.26 2.89
CA THR A 273 -51.31 -21.04 2.29
C THR A 273 -50.78 -19.63 2.66
N ASN A 274 -50.33 -18.94 1.62
CA ASN A 274 -50.64 -17.54 1.25
C ASN A 274 -50.71 -16.44 2.33
N GLY A 275 -49.88 -15.40 2.14
CA GLY A 275 -50.30 -14.04 2.49
C GLY A 275 -49.18 -13.06 2.85
N LYS A 276 -48.68 -12.31 1.87
CA LYS A 276 -47.93 -11.06 2.08
C LYS A 276 -48.68 -10.10 3.02
N ARG A 277 -47.98 -9.44 3.95
CA ARG A 277 -48.40 -8.11 4.44
C ARG A 277 -47.23 -7.13 4.61
N ARG A 278 -47.24 -6.11 3.75
CA ARG A 278 -46.53 -4.83 3.86
C ARG A 278 -47.10 -3.99 5.01
N SER A 279 -46.25 -3.21 5.70
CA SER A 279 -46.69 -2.14 6.60
C SER A 279 -47.04 -0.86 5.79
N VAL A 280 -48.12 -0.17 6.20
CA VAL A 280 -48.64 1.06 5.58
C VAL A 280 -48.63 2.20 6.61
N ASN A 281 -48.17 3.38 6.19
CA ASN A 281 -48.03 4.60 7.00
C ASN A 281 -49.38 5.14 7.55
N ARG A 282 -49.34 5.64 8.79
CA ARG A 282 -50.48 6.09 9.64
C ARG A 282 -51.08 7.42 9.16
N SER A 283 -52.41 7.57 9.20
CA SER A 283 -53.12 8.87 9.05
C SER A 283 -53.52 9.45 10.40
N GLN A 284 -53.43 10.79 10.56
CA GLN A 284 -53.80 11.49 11.80
C GLN A 284 -55.32 11.63 12.00
N SER A 285 -56.13 11.33 10.98
CA SER A 285 -57.60 11.49 10.95
C SER A 285 -58.40 10.22 11.27
N GLY A 286 -57.75 9.09 11.56
CA GLY A 286 -58.44 7.81 11.83
C GLY A 286 -59.31 7.79 13.09
N CYS A 287 -60.22 6.82 13.24
CA CYS A 287 -61.05 6.71 14.46
C CYS A 287 -60.24 6.27 15.69
N ALA A 288 -60.75 6.57 16.90
CA ALA A 288 -60.03 6.32 18.15
C ALA A 288 -59.63 4.84 18.34
N ASN A 289 -60.51 3.89 17.98
CA ASN A 289 -60.25 2.46 18.10
C ASN A 289 -59.16 1.96 17.15
N CYS A 290 -59.11 2.47 15.91
CA CYS A 290 -58.04 2.12 14.99
C CYS A 290 -56.69 2.71 15.43
N ARG A 291 -56.68 3.95 15.95
CA ARG A 291 -55.47 4.57 16.51
C ARG A 291 -54.95 3.83 17.75
N ARG A 292 -55.82 3.48 18.70
CA ARG A 292 -55.44 2.71 19.91
C ARG A 292 -54.84 1.35 19.53
N SER A 293 -55.41 0.68 18.54
CA SER A 293 -54.85 -0.57 17.99
C SER A 293 -53.64 -0.36 17.06
N LYS A 294 -53.15 0.88 16.87
CA LYS A 294 -52.02 1.23 16.00
C LYS A 294 -52.15 0.77 14.54
N VAL A 295 -53.37 0.66 14.02
CA VAL A 295 -53.65 0.30 12.60
C VAL A 295 -54.26 1.48 11.84
N LYS A 296 -54.06 1.51 10.51
CA LYS A 296 -54.60 2.57 9.65
C LYS A 296 -56.12 2.45 9.55
N CYS A 297 -56.82 3.56 9.78
CA CYS A 297 -58.26 3.68 9.55
C CYS A 297 -58.51 4.06 8.09
N ASP A 298 -59.55 3.50 7.48
CA ASP A 298 -59.95 3.81 6.10
C ASP A 298 -60.92 4.99 6.00
N GLU A 299 -61.37 5.53 7.14
CA GLU A 299 -62.03 6.84 7.23
C GLU A 299 -63.34 6.94 6.41
N LYS A 300 -64.06 5.83 6.24
CA LYS A 300 -65.46 5.83 5.78
C LYS A 300 -66.44 6.25 6.88
N GLN A 301 -67.50 6.99 6.51
CA GLN A 301 -68.59 7.40 7.40
C GLN A 301 -69.88 6.63 7.07
N PRO A 302 -70.73 6.33 8.08
CA PRO A 302 -70.63 6.70 9.49
C PRO A 302 -69.64 5.85 10.32
N VAL A 303 -69.30 4.64 9.85
CA VAL A 303 -68.40 3.69 10.56
C VAL A 303 -67.29 3.21 9.61
N CYS A 304 -66.05 3.16 10.11
CA CYS A 304 -64.91 2.69 9.32
C CYS A 304 -64.96 1.16 9.13
N THR A 305 -64.42 0.62 8.03
CA THR A 305 -64.62 -0.79 7.65
C THR A 305 -64.14 -1.76 8.73
N ARG A 306 -63.03 -1.44 9.41
CA ARG A 306 -62.51 -2.29 10.49
C ARG A 306 -63.42 -2.28 11.71
N CYS A 307 -63.92 -1.11 12.10
CA CYS A 307 -64.82 -1.00 13.24
C CYS A 307 -66.15 -1.68 12.96
N PHE A 308 -66.69 -1.53 11.74
CA PHE A 308 -67.91 -2.24 11.32
C PHE A 308 -67.74 -3.76 11.39
N ARG A 309 -66.67 -4.31 10.80
CA ARG A 309 -66.41 -5.76 10.80
C ARG A 309 -66.16 -6.36 12.18
N LYS A 310 -65.71 -5.56 13.13
CA LYS A 310 -65.43 -6.00 14.50
C LYS A 310 -66.56 -5.63 15.46
N ASP A 311 -67.65 -5.07 14.94
CA ASP A 311 -68.79 -4.56 15.70
C ASP A 311 -68.39 -3.61 16.84
N LEU A 312 -67.45 -2.70 16.53
CA LEU A 312 -66.93 -1.71 17.46
C LEU A 312 -67.51 -0.32 17.15
N PRO A 313 -67.87 0.48 18.17
CA PRO A 313 -68.32 1.85 17.96
C PRO A 313 -67.20 2.70 17.34
N CYS A 314 -67.49 3.36 16.22
CA CYS A 314 -66.52 4.17 15.49
C CYS A 314 -66.69 5.65 15.81
N ARG A 315 -65.99 6.13 16.83
CA ARG A 315 -65.96 7.56 17.19
C ARG A 315 -64.75 8.25 16.55
N ARG A 316 -65.01 9.30 15.77
CA ARG A 316 -63.98 10.25 15.35
C ARG A 316 -63.98 11.40 16.34
N HIS A 317 -62.81 11.70 16.89
CA HIS A 317 -62.58 12.81 17.83
C HIS A 317 -63.30 12.72 19.19
N PRO A 318 -63.05 11.71 20.03
CA PRO A 318 -63.17 11.95 21.47
C PRO A 318 -62.04 12.89 21.88
N LEU A 319 -62.38 14.12 22.26
CA LEU A 319 -61.48 14.98 23.04
C LEU A 319 -61.04 14.17 24.26
N THR A 320 -59.79 13.70 24.23
CA THR A 320 -59.22 12.96 25.34
C THR A 320 -58.39 13.95 26.14
N LEU A 321 -58.93 14.38 27.28
CA LEU A 321 -58.17 15.18 28.24
C LEU A 321 -57.01 14.33 28.76
N LYS A 322 -55.82 14.94 28.80
CA LYS A 322 -54.62 14.33 29.36
C LYS A 322 -54.19 15.19 30.54
N TRP A 323 -53.85 14.56 31.65
CA TRP A 323 -53.38 15.28 32.83
C TRP A 323 -51.87 15.41 32.79
N GLU A 324 -51.41 16.64 33.01
CA GLU A 324 -50.00 17.00 32.98
C GLU A 324 -49.20 16.25 34.07
N SER A 325 -49.80 16.05 35.24
CA SER A 325 -49.22 15.30 36.36
C SER A 325 -48.86 13.85 36.00
N GLU A 326 -49.67 13.17 35.18
CA GLU A 326 -49.40 11.80 34.71
C GLU A 326 -48.21 11.70 33.76
N TYR A 327 -47.92 12.77 33.01
CA TYR A 327 -46.77 12.85 32.12
C TYR A 327 -45.49 13.12 32.91
N HIS A 328 -45.54 14.07 33.85
CA HIS A 328 -44.41 14.38 34.73
C HIS A 328 -44.04 13.21 35.64
N ALA A 329 -45.01 12.49 36.21
CA ALA A 329 -44.75 11.29 37.02
C ALA A 329 -44.03 10.17 36.24
N ARG A 330 -44.13 10.17 34.91
CA ARG A 330 -43.47 9.22 34.01
C ARG A 330 -42.19 9.79 33.39
N GLY A 331 -41.75 10.97 33.82
CA GLY A 331 -40.55 11.65 33.31
C GLY A 331 -40.68 12.13 31.85
N LEU A 332 -41.90 12.38 31.37
CA LEU A 332 -42.18 12.80 29.99
C LEU A 332 -42.71 14.24 29.97
N ALA A 333 -42.22 15.05 29.03
CA ALA A 333 -42.73 16.41 28.84
C ALA A 333 -44.18 16.41 28.34
N PHE A 334 -45.01 17.28 28.92
CA PHE A 334 -46.40 17.44 28.53
C PHE A 334 -46.49 18.33 27.27
N GLY A 335 -47.03 17.79 26.19
CA GLY A 335 -47.22 18.54 24.94
C GLY A 335 -45.95 18.77 24.11
N ARG A 336 -45.96 19.84 23.29
CA ARG A 336 -44.89 20.21 22.33
C ARG A 336 -44.34 21.61 22.61
N THR A 337 -44.19 21.97 23.87
CA THR A 337 -43.61 23.26 24.27
C THR A 337 -42.19 23.05 24.78
N GLY A 338 -41.22 23.22 23.89
CA GLY A 338 -39.96 23.85 24.27
C GLY A 338 -40.03 25.30 23.82
N VAL A 339 -39.69 26.26 24.69
CA VAL A 339 -39.41 27.63 24.24
C VAL A 339 -38.26 28.22 25.04
N TRP A 340 -37.37 28.84 24.27
CA TRP A 340 -36.17 29.59 24.61
C TRP A 340 -36.52 31.05 24.98
N ARG A 341 -35.83 31.72 25.93
CA ARG A 341 -35.84 33.20 26.07
C ARG A 341 -34.53 33.75 26.66
N LYS A 342 -34.21 34.98 26.21
CA LYS A 342 -33.04 35.82 26.52
C LYS A 342 -33.52 37.09 27.27
N ASP A 343 -32.84 37.42 28.37
CA ASP A 343 -32.72 38.65 29.18
C ASP A 343 -33.96 39.42 29.72
N SER A 344 -34.08 39.49 31.07
CA SER A 344 -33.94 40.73 31.88
C SER A 344 -34.36 40.53 33.36
N SER A 345 -33.42 40.74 34.31
CA SER A 345 -33.50 41.32 35.69
C SER A 345 -34.73 41.02 36.59
N THR A 346 -34.69 40.69 37.90
CA THR A 346 -33.75 41.01 39.01
C THR A 346 -34.18 40.28 40.31
N LYS A 347 -33.22 40.00 41.21
CA LYS A 347 -33.30 39.69 42.67
C LYS A 347 -33.83 38.31 43.13
N GLU A 348 -33.32 37.62 44.16
CA GLU A 348 -32.15 37.73 45.07
C GLU A 348 -31.96 36.34 45.73
N ALA A 349 -30.75 35.76 45.63
CA ALA A 349 -29.86 35.39 46.74
C ALA A 349 -30.17 34.09 47.52
N THR A 350 -29.58 32.98 47.05
CA THR A 350 -29.17 31.86 47.92
C THR A 350 -27.72 31.50 47.61
N ASN A 351 -26.84 31.76 48.58
CA ASN A 351 -25.42 31.46 48.54
C ASN A 351 -25.19 29.95 48.41
N TRP A 352 -24.68 29.54 47.26
CA TRP A 352 -23.92 28.30 47.11
C TRP A 352 -22.52 28.69 46.65
N THR A 353 -21.55 28.51 47.54
CA THR A 353 -20.13 28.53 47.21
C THR A 353 -19.83 27.31 46.35
N ALA A 354 -19.95 27.47 45.03
CA ALA A 354 -19.38 26.57 44.05
C ALA A 354 -18.46 27.41 43.16
N GLU A 355 -17.19 27.04 43.12
CA GLU A 355 -16.14 27.67 42.30
C GLU A 355 -16.65 27.89 40.87
N ARG A 356 -16.59 29.14 40.39
CA ARG A 356 -16.79 29.43 38.96
C ARG A 356 -15.61 28.85 38.18
N THR A 357 -15.73 27.59 37.79
CA THR A 357 -15.04 27.10 36.60
C THR A 357 -15.78 27.70 35.41
N SER A 358 -15.21 28.77 34.84
CA SER A 358 -15.47 29.11 33.45
C SER A 358 -15.10 27.87 32.64
N LEU A 359 -16.09 27.13 32.15
CA LEU A 359 -15.85 26.13 31.12
C LEU A 359 -15.19 26.87 29.96
N ALA A 360 -13.92 26.59 29.73
CA ALA A 360 -13.22 27.08 28.56
C ALA A 360 -14.01 26.61 27.34
N THR A 361 -14.57 27.54 26.58
CA THR A 361 -15.02 27.22 25.22
C THR A 361 -13.81 26.63 24.50
N PRO A 362 -13.85 25.35 24.07
CA PRO A 362 -12.70 24.75 23.45
C PRO A 362 -12.37 25.51 22.18
N THR A 363 -11.08 25.74 21.95
CA THR A 363 -10.59 26.36 20.73
C THR A 363 -10.92 25.42 19.56
N ILE A 364 -11.85 25.84 18.69
CA ILE A 364 -12.20 25.07 17.49
C ILE A 364 -11.05 25.21 16.50
N ASN A 365 -10.31 24.13 16.28
CA ASN A 365 -9.26 24.05 15.27
C ASN A 365 -9.79 23.33 14.02
N GLN A 366 -9.17 23.57 12.86
CA GLN A 366 -9.61 23.08 11.54
C GLN A 366 -9.79 21.55 11.43
N TRP A 367 -9.28 20.77 12.39
CA TRP A 367 -9.34 19.31 12.43
C TRP A 367 -10.47 18.74 13.29
N SER A 368 -11.23 19.57 14.01
CA SER A 368 -12.21 19.11 15.01
C SER A 368 -13.49 18.47 14.43
N PHE A 369 -13.56 18.19 13.13
CA PHE A 369 -14.77 17.67 12.47
C PHE A 369 -14.60 16.37 11.69
N LEU A 370 -13.47 15.67 11.80
CA LEU A 370 -13.27 14.40 11.10
C LEU A 370 -12.96 13.27 12.09
N ASN A 371 -13.87 12.29 12.14
CA ASN A 371 -13.74 10.96 12.77
C ASN A 371 -13.74 10.91 14.31
N THR A 372 -14.77 11.45 14.95
CA THR A 372 -15.06 11.13 16.36
C THR A 372 -16.28 10.22 16.42
N ASP A 373 -16.10 8.99 16.90
CA ASP A 373 -17.22 8.11 17.25
C ASP A 373 -17.60 8.28 18.72
N SER A 374 -18.74 7.70 19.13
CA SER A 374 -19.23 7.83 20.50
C SER A 374 -18.27 7.24 21.53
N SER A 375 -17.47 6.24 21.16
CA SER A 375 -16.41 5.68 21.99
C SER A 375 -15.26 6.67 22.22
N THR A 376 -14.89 7.45 21.21
CA THR A 376 -13.86 8.48 21.32
C THR A 376 -14.32 9.64 22.21
N LEU A 377 -15.61 9.99 22.16
CA LEU A 377 -16.21 11.00 23.02
C LEU A 377 -16.34 10.51 24.48
N GLN A 378 -16.68 9.23 24.66
CA GLN A 378 -16.69 8.58 25.98
C GLN A 378 -15.28 8.50 26.57
N HIS A 379 -14.27 8.15 25.76
CA HIS A 379 -12.86 8.10 26.17
C HIS A 379 -12.31 9.49 26.59
N LEU A 380 -12.77 10.57 25.94
CA LEU A 380 -12.42 11.95 26.31
C LEU A 380 -13.14 12.43 27.58
N LEU A 381 -14.38 12.00 27.79
CA LEU A 381 -15.13 12.28 29.02
C LEU A 381 -14.57 11.47 30.21
N ASP A 382 -14.18 10.22 29.99
CA ASP A 382 -13.58 9.34 30.99
C ASP A 382 -12.13 9.78 31.33
N GLN A 383 -11.37 10.31 30.36
CA GLN A 383 -10.02 10.87 30.58
C GLN A 383 -10.01 12.24 31.28
N SER A 384 -11.15 12.94 31.36
CA SER A 384 -11.23 14.20 32.11
C SER A 384 -11.18 14.02 33.64
N ALA A 385 -11.25 12.78 34.14
CA ALA A 385 -11.28 12.48 35.57
C ALA A 385 -9.96 11.95 36.16
N THR A 386 -8.98 11.53 35.36
CA THR A 386 -7.67 11.09 35.89
C THR A 386 -6.54 11.48 34.94
N CYS A 387 -5.97 12.66 35.19
CA CYS A 387 -4.61 12.95 34.77
C CYS A 387 -3.70 11.98 35.53
N SER A 388 -3.17 10.97 34.85
CA SER A 388 -2.12 10.10 35.38
C SER A 388 -1.10 9.83 34.29
N GLU A 389 0.14 10.05 34.70
CA GLU A 389 1.43 9.92 34.03
C GLU A 389 1.46 9.07 32.75
N VAL A 390 2.12 9.66 31.74
CA VAL A 390 2.69 8.97 30.59
C VAL A 390 3.50 7.77 31.10
N MET A 391 2.96 6.57 30.97
CA MET A 391 3.71 5.35 31.24
C MET A 391 4.68 5.12 30.07
N LEU A 392 5.91 5.63 30.22
CA LEU A 392 7.06 5.21 29.44
C LEU A 392 7.20 3.69 29.61
N MET A 393 7.11 2.94 28.51
CA MET A 393 7.55 1.54 28.52
C MET A 393 9.03 1.53 28.94
N PRO A 394 9.44 0.73 29.93
CA PRO A 394 10.82 0.70 30.37
C PRO A 394 11.71 0.27 29.19
N ALA A 395 12.80 1.02 28.98
CA ALA A 395 13.93 0.49 28.25
C ALA A 395 14.30 -0.87 28.86
N ARG A 396 14.60 -1.86 28.02
CA ARG A 396 15.09 -3.19 28.44
C ARG A 396 15.99 -3.05 29.65
N ASP A 397 15.80 -3.85 30.69
CA ASP A 397 16.55 -3.83 31.94
C ASP A 397 18.05 -3.54 31.71
N VAL A 398 18.45 -2.27 31.84
CA VAL A 398 19.85 -1.79 31.72
C VAL A 398 20.55 -1.92 33.07
N ASN A 399 20.09 -2.82 33.94
CA ASN A 399 20.64 -2.96 35.29
C ASN A 399 22.00 -3.67 35.33
N VAL A 400 22.48 -4.23 34.22
CA VAL A 400 23.83 -4.84 34.14
C VAL A 400 24.90 -3.83 33.68
N LEU A 401 24.54 -2.71 33.05
CA LEU A 401 25.50 -1.72 32.54
C LEU A 401 25.71 -0.49 33.46
N ARG A 402 24.96 -0.39 34.56
CA ARG A 402 25.17 0.70 35.54
C ARG A 402 26.45 0.56 36.38
N SER A 403 27.04 -0.63 36.47
CA SER A 403 28.21 -0.87 37.34
C SER A 403 29.57 -0.57 36.70
N THR A 404 29.63 -0.39 35.37
CA THR A 404 30.90 -0.11 34.65
C THR A 404 30.98 1.30 34.05
N LEU A 405 29.89 2.06 34.09
CA LEU A 405 29.92 3.48 33.74
C LEU A 405 30.16 4.29 35.01
N SER A 406 31.43 4.64 35.26
CA SER A 406 31.76 5.82 36.05
C SER A 406 31.11 7.02 35.35
N ILE A 407 29.94 7.42 35.86
CA ILE A 407 29.19 8.60 35.40
C ILE A 407 30.04 9.82 35.75
N ARG A 408 30.90 10.22 34.81
CA ARG A 408 31.17 11.65 34.64
C ARG A 408 29.85 12.31 34.19
N PRO A 409 29.57 13.54 34.63
CA PRO A 409 28.36 14.25 34.21
C PRO A 409 28.27 14.25 32.67
N PRO A 410 27.05 14.26 32.09
CA PRO A 410 26.87 14.22 30.64
C PRO A 410 27.75 15.30 30.02
N PRO A 411 28.55 15.00 28.98
CA PRO A 411 29.30 16.05 28.32
C PRO A 411 28.29 17.09 27.89
N SER A 412 28.48 18.32 28.38
CA SER A 412 27.73 19.48 27.98
C SER A 412 27.53 19.42 26.47
N VAL A 413 26.26 19.37 26.06
CA VAL A 413 25.80 19.34 24.68
C VAL A 413 26.77 20.17 23.82
N SER A 414 27.45 19.52 22.86
CA SER A 414 28.40 20.21 21.97
C SER A 414 27.76 21.50 21.46
N PRO A 415 28.46 22.64 21.39
CA PRO A 415 27.88 23.92 20.95
C PRO A 415 27.11 23.80 19.63
N VAL A 416 27.51 22.85 18.77
CA VAL A 416 26.86 22.48 17.51
C VAL A 416 25.43 21.94 17.72
N VAL A 417 25.20 21.06 18.71
CA VAL A 417 23.88 20.47 18.97
C VAL A 417 22.95 21.48 19.65
N SER A 418 23.48 22.29 20.56
CA SER A 418 22.74 23.36 21.25
C SER A 418 22.27 24.47 20.29
N SER A 419 23.06 24.79 19.25
CA SER A 419 22.70 25.81 18.25
C SER A 419 21.60 25.38 17.26
N LEU A 420 21.30 24.08 17.15
CA LEU A 420 20.32 23.53 16.21
C LEU A 420 18.89 23.45 16.78
N GLY A 421 18.69 23.70 18.08
CA GLY A 421 17.36 23.80 18.72
C GLY A 421 16.52 22.50 18.71
N GLN A 422 17.12 21.35 18.39
CA GLN A 422 16.43 20.07 18.19
C GLN A 422 17.18 18.89 18.86
N GLY A 423 17.74 19.11 20.05
CA GLY A 423 18.57 18.12 20.77
C GLY A 423 17.87 16.78 21.05
N PHE A 424 16.54 16.77 21.14
CA PHE A 424 15.77 15.55 21.40
C PHE A 424 15.88 14.49 20.28
N PHE A 425 16.12 14.87 19.01
CA PHE A 425 16.39 13.88 17.95
C PHE A 425 17.76 13.23 18.12
N PHE A 426 18.72 13.98 18.64
CA PHE A 426 20.06 13.46 18.94
C PHE A 426 20.00 12.48 20.12
N ASP A 427 19.25 12.83 21.17
CA ASP A 427 18.98 11.92 22.28
C ASP A 427 18.24 10.66 21.81
N TYR A 428 17.28 10.80 20.90
CA TYR A 428 16.60 9.67 20.29
C TYR A 428 17.58 8.79 19.50
N TYR A 429 18.47 9.37 18.69
CA TYR A 429 19.49 8.60 17.97
C TYR A 429 20.33 7.73 18.91
N ILE A 430 20.83 8.32 20.00
CA ILE A 430 21.68 7.62 20.98
C ILE A 430 20.92 6.52 21.71
N ASN A 431 19.71 6.82 22.19
CA ASN A 431 18.98 5.93 23.08
C ASN A 431 18.09 4.91 22.34
N GLN A 432 17.75 5.17 21.08
CA GLN A 432 16.77 4.41 20.33
C GLN A 432 17.33 3.80 19.04
N ILE A 433 18.21 4.47 18.30
CA ILE A 433 18.77 3.92 17.06
C ILE A 433 20.01 3.07 17.35
N CYS A 434 21.03 3.64 18.01
CA CYS A 434 22.29 2.96 18.26
C CYS A 434 22.16 1.57 18.92
N PRO A 435 21.28 1.35 19.91
CA PRO A 435 21.13 0.02 20.51
C PRO A 435 20.48 -1.01 19.58
N ARG A 436 19.76 -0.56 18.53
CA ARG A 436 19.06 -1.40 17.55
C ARG A 436 19.93 -1.74 16.33
N THR A 437 21.11 -1.13 16.22
CA THR A 437 22.07 -1.37 15.13
C THR A 437 23.21 -2.31 15.55
N ASN A 438 23.05 -3.08 16.62
CA ASN A 438 23.99 -4.13 17.03
C ASN A 438 23.22 -5.34 17.58
N PRO A 439 23.51 -6.58 17.16
CA PRO A 439 22.94 -7.78 17.78
C PRO A 439 23.60 -8.11 19.13
N SER A 440 24.86 -7.75 19.34
CA SER A 440 25.57 -8.02 20.60
C SER A 440 25.03 -7.17 21.74
N GLN A 441 24.85 -7.79 22.91
CA GLN A 441 24.52 -7.08 24.16
C GLN A 441 25.77 -6.63 24.93
N VAL A 442 26.92 -7.20 24.62
CA VAL A 442 28.18 -6.97 25.32
C VAL A 442 28.99 -5.86 24.66
N SER A 443 28.86 -5.65 23.35
CA SER A 443 29.58 -4.61 22.61
C SER A 443 28.72 -3.40 22.24
N GLN A 444 29.39 -2.24 22.12
CA GLN A 444 28.74 -1.03 21.63
C GLN A 444 28.58 -1.07 20.10
N SER A 445 27.43 -0.61 19.61
CA SER A 445 27.22 -0.48 18.18
C SER A 445 28.25 0.47 17.54
N PRO A 446 28.80 0.16 16.36
CA PRO A 446 29.64 1.10 15.61
C PRO A 446 28.95 2.43 15.30
N PHE A 447 27.61 2.46 15.27
CA PHE A 447 26.84 3.71 15.17
C PHE A 447 27.04 4.63 16.39
N ALA A 448 27.28 4.05 17.57
CA ALA A 448 27.58 4.75 18.81
C ALA A 448 29.09 4.94 19.07
N SER A 449 29.92 3.96 18.73
CA SER A 449 31.35 3.97 19.07
C SER A 449 32.25 4.55 17.96
N VAL A 450 31.78 4.58 16.71
CA VAL A 450 32.56 5.04 15.55
C VAL A 450 31.90 6.25 14.90
N ILE A 451 30.63 6.14 14.48
CA ILE A 451 29.95 7.18 13.70
C ILE A 451 29.56 8.38 14.56
N LEU A 452 29.03 8.14 15.76
CA LEU A 452 28.61 9.21 16.66
C LEU A 452 29.77 10.12 17.09
N PRO A 453 30.94 9.61 17.54
CA PRO A 453 32.11 10.44 17.84
C PRO A 453 32.58 11.23 16.63
N TYR A 454 32.62 10.61 15.44
CA TYR A 454 32.97 11.28 14.19
C TYR A 454 31.99 12.40 13.84
N GLY A 455 30.68 12.19 14.02
CA GLY A 455 29.68 13.23 13.81
C GLY A 455 29.84 14.41 14.77
N LEU A 456 30.20 14.14 16.03
CA LEU A 456 30.38 15.16 17.07
C LEU A 456 31.66 16.00 16.90
N SER A 457 32.73 15.40 16.37
CA SER A 457 34.00 16.09 16.10
C SER A 457 34.13 16.60 14.66
N GLY A 458 33.21 16.18 13.79
CA GLY A 458 33.29 16.37 12.35
C GLY A 458 32.32 17.42 11.79
N PRO A 459 32.01 17.32 10.48
CA PRO A 459 31.22 18.32 9.75
C PRO A 459 29.77 18.42 10.23
N PRO A 460 29.18 19.64 10.36
CA PRO A 460 27.80 19.82 10.82
C PRO A 460 26.73 19.07 10.02
N ALA A 461 27.01 18.75 8.75
CA ALA A 461 26.12 17.98 7.90
C ALA A 461 25.90 16.55 8.44
N VAL A 462 26.91 15.95 9.08
CA VAL A 462 26.82 14.60 9.64
C VAL A 462 25.85 14.59 10.83
N VAL A 463 25.95 15.56 11.74
CA VAL A 463 25.01 15.70 12.87
C VAL A 463 23.57 15.86 12.39
N LYS A 464 23.34 16.70 11.38
CA LYS A 464 22.01 16.85 10.76
C LYS A 464 21.52 15.54 10.14
N ALA A 465 22.40 14.73 9.54
CA ALA A 465 22.06 13.44 8.98
C ALA A 465 21.69 12.41 10.06
N LEU A 466 22.39 12.39 11.20
CA LEU A 466 22.03 11.57 12.36
C LEU A 466 20.63 11.95 12.88
N MET A 467 20.36 13.25 13.00
CA MET A 467 19.05 13.76 13.42
C MET A 467 17.95 13.46 12.39
N ALA A 468 18.26 13.55 11.08
CA ALA A 468 17.31 13.21 10.01
C ALA A 468 16.90 11.74 10.10
N LEU A 469 17.86 10.84 10.30
CA LEU A 469 17.61 9.41 10.49
C LEU A 469 16.78 9.16 11.76
N ALA A 470 17.08 9.84 12.87
CA ALA A 470 16.30 9.78 14.10
C ALA A 470 14.85 10.22 13.92
N ALA A 471 14.65 11.37 13.28
CA ALA A 471 13.32 11.88 12.99
C ALA A 471 12.54 10.93 12.06
N CYS A 472 13.20 10.36 11.04
CA CYS A 472 12.60 9.40 10.12
C CYS A 472 12.15 8.12 10.82
N HIS A 473 13.02 7.54 11.65
CA HIS A 473 12.69 6.36 12.42
C HIS A 473 11.55 6.63 13.42
N TRP A 474 11.56 7.77 14.10
CA TRP A 474 10.48 8.13 15.01
C TRP A 474 9.16 8.37 14.27
N ALA A 475 9.21 8.89 13.04
CA ALA A 475 8.03 9.12 12.21
C ALA A 475 7.25 7.83 11.89
N GLN A 476 7.92 6.66 11.90
CA GLN A 476 7.26 5.36 11.72
C GLN A 476 6.27 5.02 12.84
N GLN A 477 6.45 5.60 14.03
CA GLN A 477 5.59 5.40 15.19
C GLN A 477 4.70 6.63 15.47
N ASP A 478 5.17 7.83 15.11
CA ASP A 478 4.48 9.08 15.34
C ASP A 478 4.64 10.04 14.15
N ALA A 479 3.57 10.15 13.35
CA ALA A 479 3.56 10.91 12.10
C ALA A 479 3.93 12.40 12.26
N ARG A 480 3.87 12.98 13.48
CA ARG A 480 4.28 14.38 13.75
C ARG A 480 5.75 14.65 13.41
N TYR A 481 6.59 13.62 13.47
CA TYR A 481 8.02 13.75 13.18
C TYR A 481 8.34 13.63 11.68
N ALA A 482 7.40 13.23 10.83
CA ALA A 482 7.62 13.08 9.38
C ALA A 482 8.07 14.40 8.72
N VAL A 483 7.42 15.51 9.06
CA VAL A 483 7.79 16.85 8.53
C VAL A 483 9.20 17.26 8.98
N HIS A 484 9.59 16.92 10.20
CA HIS A 484 10.92 17.18 10.73
C HIS A 484 11.98 16.35 10.00
N ALA A 485 11.70 15.06 9.78
CA ALA A 485 12.56 14.16 9.04
C ALA A 485 12.81 14.66 7.61
N LEU A 486 11.75 15.06 6.90
CA LEU A 486 11.85 15.60 5.54
C LEU A 486 12.64 16.90 5.49
N ARG A 487 12.40 17.82 6.43
CA ARG A 487 13.13 19.10 6.51
C ARG A 487 14.62 18.88 6.76
N LEU A 488 14.98 18.02 7.71
CA LEU A 488 16.38 17.71 8.02
C LEU A 488 17.08 17.00 6.85
N LYS A 489 16.43 16.02 6.22
CA LYS A 489 16.93 15.36 5.00
C LYS A 489 17.17 16.36 3.87
N ALA A 490 16.22 17.25 3.61
CA ALA A 490 16.35 18.27 2.57
C ALA A 490 17.55 19.20 2.84
N GLN A 491 17.79 19.58 4.10
CA GLN A 491 18.96 20.36 4.49
C GLN A 491 20.26 19.60 4.28
N VAL A 492 20.33 18.32 4.67
CA VAL A 492 21.52 17.47 4.47
C VAL A 492 21.83 17.34 2.97
N VAL A 493 20.82 17.06 2.14
CA VAL A 493 20.98 16.93 0.68
C VAL A 493 21.42 18.25 0.06
N ALA A 494 20.86 19.39 0.50
CA ALA A 494 21.25 20.71 0.02
C ALA A 494 22.69 21.06 0.41
N ASP A 495 23.10 20.80 1.67
CA ASP A 495 24.46 21.00 2.16
C ASP A 495 25.45 20.13 1.39
N PHE A 496 25.12 18.86 1.19
CA PHE A 496 25.94 17.91 0.45
C PHE A 496 26.09 18.30 -1.03
N ARG A 497 24.99 18.67 -1.71
CA ARG A 497 25.03 19.16 -3.09
C ARG A 497 25.86 20.44 -3.25
N ARG A 498 25.76 21.39 -2.31
CA ARG A 498 26.58 22.61 -2.33
C ARG A 498 28.07 22.29 -2.21
N ARG A 499 28.45 21.34 -1.35
CA ARG A 499 29.85 20.86 -1.22
C ARG A 499 30.34 20.12 -2.46
N MET A 500 29.47 19.38 -3.16
CA MET A 500 29.83 18.74 -4.43
C MET A 500 29.94 19.75 -5.60
N ALA A 501 29.06 20.75 -5.64
CA ALA A 501 28.98 21.73 -6.73
C ALA A 501 30.14 22.73 -6.76
N SER A 502 30.90 22.88 -5.67
CA SER A 502 32.13 23.69 -5.66
C SER A 502 33.28 23.08 -6.49
N ASN A 503 33.01 22.02 -7.26
CA ASN A 503 33.87 21.46 -8.31
C ASN A 503 35.21 20.89 -7.82
N ASP A 504 35.25 20.43 -6.57
CA ASP A 504 36.46 19.89 -5.98
C ASP A 504 36.42 18.35 -6.09
N GLN A 505 36.99 17.80 -7.16
CA GLN A 505 37.27 16.35 -7.24
C GLN A 505 38.04 15.88 -5.97
N ALA A 506 38.80 16.78 -5.35
CA ALA A 506 39.47 16.56 -4.08
C ALA A 506 38.52 16.27 -2.90
N PHE A 507 37.27 16.77 -2.91
CA PHE A 507 36.30 16.47 -1.85
C PHE A 507 35.81 15.01 -1.91
N LEU A 508 35.50 14.51 -3.11
CA LEU A 508 35.08 13.11 -3.30
C LEU A 508 36.24 12.14 -3.04
N LEU A 509 37.45 12.52 -3.44
CA LEU A 509 38.68 11.76 -3.28
C LEU A 509 39.40 12.04 -1.94
N SER A 510 38.78 12.84 -1.07
CA SER A 510 39.36 13.17 0.23
C SER A 510 39.57 11.89 1.06
N PRO A 511 40.71 11.74 1.75
CA PRO A 511 40.89 10.69 2.76
C PRO A 511 39.85 10.75 3.89
N ASP A 512 39.22 11.91 4.10
CA ASP A 512 38.13 12.07 5.06
C ASP A 512 36.90 11.25 4.65
N PRO A 513 36.37 10.38 5.52
CA PRO A 513 35.19 9.58 5.23
C PRO A 513 33.87 10.38 5.22
N GLU A 514 33.86 11.71 5.36
CA GLU A 514 32.64 12.55 5.43
C GLU A 514 31.62 12.16 4.36
N VAL A 515 32.05 12.12 3.11
CA VAL A 515 31.20 11.80 1.96
C VAL A 515 30.55 10.42 2.11
N LEU A 516 31.33 9.42 2.49
CA LEU A 516 30.84 8.05 2.65
C LEU A 516 29.91 7.93 3.87
N VAL A 517 30.19 8.62 4.97
CA VAL A 517 29.33 8.67 6.16
C VAL A 517 27.99 9.32 5.84
N LEU A 518 27.98 10.44 5.09
CA LEU A 518 26.75 11.10 4.67
C LEU A 518 25.92 10.20 3.75
N ILE A 519 26.55 9.54 2.77
CA ILE A 519 25.86 8.60 1.88
C ILE A 519 25.33 7.41 2.69
N MET A 520 26.06 6.91 3.69
CA MET A 520 25.60 5.81 4.56
C MET A 520 24.38 6.20 5.38
N LEU A 521 24.37 7.38 5.99
CA LEU A 521 23.24 7.87 6.79
C LEU A 521 22.01 8.17 5.91
N LEU A 522 22.20 8.72 4.71
CA LEU A 522 21.12 8.87 3.73
C LEU A 522 20.61 7.52 3.23
N CYS A 523 21.50 6.56 2.98
CA CYS A 523 21.13 5.19 2.62
C CYS A 523 20.24 4.56 3.69
N LEU A 524 20.64 4.64 4.96
CA LEU A 524 19.83 4.17 6.09
C LEU A 524 18.51 4.93 6.22
N TYR A 525 18.52 6.23 5.96
CA TYR A 525 17.28 7.00 5.93
C TYR A 525 16.32 6.39 4.90
N GLU A 526 16.75 6.17 3.66
CA GLU A 526 15.89 5.58 2.60
C GLU A 526 15.52 4.11 2.91
N ILE A 527 16.33 3.38 3.68
CA ILE A 527 15.98 2.03 4.16
C ILE A 527 14.86 2.10 5.21
N VAL A 528 14.92 3.05 6.14
CA VAL A 528 13.84 3.29 7.13
C VAL A 528 12.59 3.83 6.43
N ASP A 529 12.78 4.73 5.47
CA ASP A 529 11.75 5.41 4.68
C ASP A 529 11.27 4.52 3.54
N HIS A 530 10.33 3.62 3.84
CA HIS A 530 9.67 2.70 2.90
C HIS A 530 10.57 1.63 2.23
N CYS A 531 11.90 1.73 2.28
CA CYS A 531 12.86 0.80 1.64
C CYS A 531 12.54 0.56 0.16
N ASP A 532 12.60 1.64 -0.62
CA ASP A 532 12.35 1.62 -2.06
C ASP A 532 13.67 1.64 -2.88
N ARG A 533 13.60 1.88 -4.18
CA ARG A 533 14.79 1.86 -5.05
C ARG A 533 15.81 2.97 -4.73
N ARG A 534 15.48 3.98 -3.92
CA ARG A 534 16.35 5.14 -3.64
C ARG A 534 17.59 4.76 -2.84
N TRP A 535 17.49 3.83 -1.89
CA TRP A 535 18.67 3.41 -1.12
C TRP A 535 19.71 2.69 -2.00
N ILE A 536 19.29 1.98 -3.06
CA ILE A 536 20.21 1.40 -4.04
C ILE A 536 21.04 2.49 -4.74
N VAL A 537 20.45 3.66 -4.98
CA VAL A 537 21.18 4.79 -5.59
C VAL A 537 22.34 5.22 -4.70
N HIS A 538 22.13 5.26 -3.37
CA HIS A 538 23.19 5.53 -2.41
C HIS A 538 24.25 4.43 -2.38
N LEU A 539 23.84 3.16 -2.40
CA LEU A 539 24.75 2.00 -2.47
C LEU A 539 25.64 2.05 -3.72
N GLN A 540 25.07 2.33 -4.88
CA GLN A 540 25.80 2.47 -6.14
C GLN A 540 26.76 3.66 -6.10
N GLY A 541 26.30 4.82 -5.61
CA GLY A 541 27.15 6.00 -5.46
C GLY A 541 28.33 5.75 -4.52
N ALA A 542 28.11 5.06 -3.39
CA ALA A 542 29.17 4.68 -2.46
C ALA A 542 30.19 3.73 -3.11
N LYS A 543 29.74 2.72 -3.85
CA LYS A 543 30.63 1.82 -4.61
C LYS A 543 31.56 2.60 -5.53
N ASP A 544 31.01 3.50 -6.33
CA ASP A 544 31.80 4.23 -7.34
C ASP A 544 32.84 5.13 -6.66
N ILE A 545 32.49 5.77 -5.54
CA ILE A 545 33.42 6.59 -4.75
C ILE A 545 34.50 5.74 -4.09
N ILE A 546 34.14 4.62 -3.45
CA ILE A 546 35.10 3.69 -2.81
C ILE A 546 36.09 3.16 -3.86
N ARG A 547 35.61 2.79 -5.05
CA ARG A 547 36.45 2.32 -6.15
C ARG A 547 37.44 3.40 -6.62
N LEU A 548 36.96 4.64 -6.79
CA LEU A 548 37.81 5.77 -7.17
C LEU A 548 38.88 6.07 -6.11
N ARG A 549 38.49 6.07 -4.83
CA ARG A 549 39.41 6.28 -3.69
C ARG A 549 40.52 5.23 -3.67
N ARG A 550 40.19 3.94 -3.82
CA ARG A 550 41.17 2.85 -3.85
C ARG A 550 42.12 2.90 -5.06
N GLN A 551 41.73 3.51 -6.16
CA GLN A 551 42.59 3.65 -7.35
C GLN A 551 43.58 4.83 -7.24
N GLN A 552 43.23 5.88 -6.51
CA GLN A 552 43.95 7.15 -6.53
C GLN A 552 44.64 7.51 -5.21
N LEU A 553 44.16 6.99 -4.07
CA LEU A 553 44.82 7.17 -2.78
C LEU A 553 45.86 6.05 -2.58
N PRO A 554 47.10 6.38 -2.19
CA PRO A 554 48.08 5.37 -1.76
C PRO A 554 47.49 4.53 -0.61
N GLU A 555 47.85 3.25 -0.49
CA GLU A 555 47.56 2.47 0.72
C GLU A 555 48.25 3.11 1.94
N THR A 556 47.61 4.10 2.55
CA THR A 556 48.07 4.70 3.79
C THR A 556 47.89 3.66 4.90
N ARG A 557 48.98 3.34 5.58
CA ARG A 557 49.07 2.28 6.62
C ARG A 557 48.23 2.53 7.88
N ASP A 558 47.64 3.71 8.03
CA ASP A 558 46.78 4.03 9.18
C ASP A 558 45.31 3.73 8.84
N ALA A 559 44.79 2.64 9.40
CA ALA A 559 43.39 2.26 9.27
C ALA A 559 42.50 3.32 9.93
N ASN A 560 41.74 4.07 9.13
CA ASN A 560 40.70 4.94 9.65
C ASN A 560 39.48 4.07 10.02
N PRO A 561 39.15 3.91 11.32
CA PRO A 561 38.08 3.00 11.76
C PRO A 561 36.70 3.42 11.23
N VAL A 562 36.49 4.71 10.95
CA VAL A 562 35.25 5.22 10.35
C VAL A 562 35.14 4.77 8.90
N ALA A 563 36.22 4.89 8.12
CA ALA A 563 36.23 4.46 6.72
C ALA A 563 36.05 2.94 6.61
N GLU A 564 36.76 2.17 7.44
CA GLU A 564 36.65 0.71 7.48
C GLU A 564 35.22 0.25 7.77
N PHE A 565 34.57 0.84 8.78
CA PHE A 565 33.20 0.51 9.11
C PHE A 565 32.20 0.89 8.00
N VAL A 566 32.34 2.05 7.37
CA VAL A 566 31.42 2.49 6.31
C VAL A 566 31.56 1.63 5.05
N GLU A 567 32.79 1.23 4.69
CA GLU A 567 33.01 0.29 3.58
C GLU A 567 32.42 -1.09 3.90
N LEU A 568 32.63 -1.59 5.13
CA LEU A 568 32.02 -2.83 5.60
C LEU A 568 30.49 -2.76 5.54
N PHE A 569 29.90 -1.63 5.95
CA PHE A 569 28.46 -1.40 5.89
C PHE A 569 27.90 -1.60 4.48
N PHE A 570 28.47 -0.93 3.47
CA PHE A 570 27.99 -1.04 2.09
C PHE A 570 28.25 -2.41 1.48
N ALA A 571 29.43 -3.00 1.73
CA ALA A 571 29.74 -4.34 1.25
C ALA A 571 28.75 -5.37 1.80
N PHE A 572 28.42 -5.30 3.09
CA PHE A 572 27.49 -6.22 3.72
C PHE A 572 26.05 -6.01 3.23
N GLN A 573 25.59 -4.75 3.11
CA GLN A 573 24.28 -4.43 2.55
C GLN A 573 24.10 -4.98 1.12
N ASP A 574 25.14 -4.89 0.28
CA ASP A 574 25.12 -5.43 -1.09
C ASP A 574 24.94 -6.95 -1.09
N VAL A 575 25.74 -7.69 -0.31
CA VAL A 575 25.66 -9.15 -0.25
C VAL A 575 24.29 -9.62 0.23
N MET A 576 23.79 -9.04 1.33
CA MET A 576 22.52 -9.46 1.93
C MET A 576 21.32 -9.12 1.03
N GLY A 577 21.27 -7.92 0.44
CA GLY A 577 20.18 -7.52 -0.46
C GLY A 577 20.10 -8.34 -1.75
N ARG A 578 21.24 -8.81 -2.27
CA ARG A 578 21.29 -9.62 -3.50
C ARG A 578 20.72 -11.02 -3.36
N THR A 579 20.70 -11.58 -2.15
CA THR A 579 20.06 -12.88 -1.90
C THR A 579 18.56 -12.88 -2.24
N ALA A 580 17.91 -11.70 -2.21
CA ALA A 580 16.49 -11.57 -2.53
C ALA A 580 16.23 -11.18 -4.00
N CYS A 581 17.11 -10.41 -4.66
CA CYS A 581 16.82 -9.80 -5.98
C CYS A 581 17.74 -10.24 -7.15
N ALA A 582 18.75 -11.07 -6.91
CA ALA A 582 19.63 -11.69 -7.92
C ALA A 582 20.36 -10.72 -8.90
N LYS A 583 20.49 -9.42 -8.57
CA LYS A 583 21.21 -8.42 -9.40
C LYS A 583 22.73 -8.56 -9.35
N ALA A 584 23.43 -7.99 -10.34
CA ALA A 584 24.90 -8.01 -10.49
C ALA A 584 25.67 -7.39 -9.30
N ASP A 585 26.92 -7.82 -9.09
CA ASP A 585 27.71 -7.46 -7.91
C ASP A 585 28.14 -5.99 -7.89
N LEU A 586 27.95 -5.36 -6.73
CA LEU A 586 28.48 -4.03 -6.47
C LEU A 586 29.86 -4.10 -5.83
N PHE A 587 30.06 -5.00 -4.86
CA PHE A 587 31.34 -5.20 -4.18
C PHE A 587 31.88 -6.62 -4.44
N GLY A 588 33.20 -6.73 -4.65
CA GLY A 588 33.87 -7.98 -5.03
C GLY A 588 34.23 -8.90 -3.85
N PRO A 589 34.78 -10.11 -4.12
CA PRO A 589 35.08 -11.11 -3.09
C PRO A 589 36.22 -10.69 -2.15
N SER A 590 37.07 -9.75 -2.55
CA SER A 590 38.24 -9.30 -1.78
C SER A 590 37.91 -8.64 -0.43
N TYR A 591 36.65 -8.29 -0.19
CA TYR A 591 36.19 -7.76 1.09
C TYR A 591 36.01 -8.83 2.17
N TRP A 592 35.94 -10.11 1.80
CA TRP A 592 35.56 -11.20 2.70
C TRP A 592 36.69 -12.21 2.85
N ARG A 593 37.23 -12.31 4.07
CA ARG A 593 38.28 -13.29 4.39
C ARG A 593 37.67 -14.68 4.54
N GLU A 594 38.12 -15.63 3.73
CA GLU A 594 37.56 -17.00 3.72
C GLU A 594 37.90 -17.79 4.99
N ASP A 595 39.01 -17.47 5.64
CA ASP A 595 39.59 -18.13 6.81
C ASP A 595 39.14 -17.52 8.14
N ASP A 596 38.47 -16.37 8.12
CA ASP A 596 38.01 -15.70 9.34
C ASP A 596 36.62 -16.20 9.77
N ALA A 597 36.62 -17.15 10.70
CA ALA A 597 35.41 -17.70 11.34
C ALA A 597 34.96 -16.91 12.58
N THR A 598 35.62 -15.80 12.90
CA THR A 598 35.25 -14.95 14.04
C THR A 598 33.97 -14.17 13.71
N ILE A 599 32.98 -14.22 14.60
CA ILE A 599 31.74 -13.46 14.43
C ILE A 599 32.06 -11.98 14.54
N ASN A 600 31.74 -11.22 13.50
CA ASN A 600 31.78 -9.76 13.56
C ASN A 600 30.54 -9.28 14.33
N ASP A 601 30.76 -8.50 15.40
CA ASP A 601 29.69 -8.05 16.30
C ASP A 601 28.54 -7.35 15.56
N TRP A 602 28.85 -6.46 14.63
CA TRP A 602 27.84 -5.70 13.89
C TRP A 602 27.11 -6.58 12.88
N MET A 603 27.87 -7.30 12.04
CA MET A 603 27.29 -8.17 11.01
C MET A 603 26.47 -9.32 11.63
N GLY A 604 26.79 -9.75 12.85
CA GLY A 604 26.17 -10.90 13.50
C GLY A 604 26.51 -12.24 12.84
N CYS A 605 27.57 -12.30 12.04
CA CYS A 605 28.11 -13.51 11.43
C CYS A 605 29.59 -13.32 11.08
N SER A 606 30.28 -14.40 10.70
CA SER A 606 31.70 -14.34 10.31
C SER A 606 31.89 -13.89 8.85
N PRO A 607 33.03 -13.23 8.51
CA PRO A 607 33.39 -12.94 7.13
C PRO A 607 33.45 -14.20 6.24
N SER A 608 33.86 -15.34 6.80
CA SER A 608 33.86 -16.63 6.09
C SER A 608 32.46 -17.06 5.65
N LEU A 609 31.41 -16.84 6.46
CA LEU A 609 30.02 -17.12 6.06
C LEU A 609 29.60 -16.25 4.87
N VAL A 610 29.95 -14.96 4.91
CA VAL A 610 29.62 -14.00 3.84
C VAL A 610 30.38 -14.32 2.55
N SER A 611 31.63 -14.77 2.64
CA SER A 611 32.39 -15.29 1.50
C SER A 611 31.70 -16.50 0.84
N ILE A 612 31.22 -17.46 1.64
CA ILE A 612 30.45 -18.61 1.12
C ILE A 612 29.17 -18.13 0.42
N LEU A 613 28.43 -17.21 1.04
CA LEU A 613 27.20 -16.65 0.47
C LEU A 613 27.47 -15.92 -0.86
N PHE A 614 28.56 -15.17 -0.94
CA PHE A 614 29.02 -14.53 -2.17
C PHE A 614 29.30 -15.56 -3.27
N ALA A 615 30.04 -16.62 -2.95
CA ALA A 615 30.37 -17.68 -3.91
C ALA A 615 29.14 -18.46 -4.39
N ILE A 616 28.12 -18.64 -3.55
CA ILE A 616 26.82 -19.22 -3.95
C ILE A 616 26.14 -18.33 -5.00
N MET A 617 26.09 -17.01 -4.76
CA MET A 617 25.45 -16.06 -5.69
C MET A 617 26.17 -16.02 -7.04
N ASP A 618 27.50 -15.97 -7.04
CA ASP A 618 28.30 -16.00 -8.27
C ASP A 618 28.09 -17.30 -9.05
N LEU A 619 28.12 -18.44 -8.37
CA LEU A 619 27.91 -19.74 -8.99
C LEU A 619 26.48 -19.89 -9.55
N SER A 620 25.47 -19.41 -8.82
CA SER A 620 24.06 -19.46 -9.22
C SER A 620 23.79 -18.70 -10.52
N ARG A 621 24.41 -17.52 -10.73
CA ARG A 621 24.24 -16.76 -11.98
C ARG A 621 24.76 -17.51 -13.21
N ASN A 622 25.84 -18.26 -13.04
CA ASN A 622 26.46 -19.02 -14.13
C ASN A 622 25.66 -20.28 -14.49
N ARG A 623 24.72 -20.72 -13.63
CA ARG A 623 23.91 -21.93 -13.85
C ARG A 623 23.15 -21.92 -15.18
N ARG A 624 22.63 -20.76 -15.61
CA ARG A 624 21.81 -20.63 -16.82
C ARG A 624 22.60 -20.67 -18.13
N HIS A 625 23.93 -20.60 -18.05
CA HIS A 625 24.83 -20.56 -19.20
C HIS A 625 25.59 -21.88 -19.41
N LEU A 626 25.28 -22.92 -18.64
CA LEU A 626 25.89 -24.24 -18.78
C LEU A 626 25.32 -24.94 -20.03
N VAL A 627 26.19 -25.32 -20.97
CA VAL A 627 25.77 -25.94 -22.24
C VAL A 627 26.39 -27.34 -22.42
N SER A 628 27.48 -27.65 -21.71
CA SER A 628 28.19 -28.92 -21.80
C SER A 628 28.19 -29.74 -20.50
N THR A 629 28.25 -31.06 -20.63
CA THR A 629 28.34 -32.00 -19.49
C THR A 629 29.57 -31.76 -18.61
N SER A 630 30.68 -31.29 -19.19
CA SER A 630 31.90 -30.94 -18.44
C SER A 630 31.69 -29.70 -17.55
N GLU A 631 30.92 -28.72 -18.01
CA GLU A 631 30.58 -27.53 -17.24
C GLU A 631 29.60 -27.88 -16.11
N GLU A 632 28.64 -28.77 -16.36
CA GLU A 632 27.72 -29.29 -15.34
C GLU A 632 28.45 -30.05 -14.22
N LEU A 633 29.39 -30.94 -14.58
CA LEU A 633 30.22 -31.64 -13.60
C LEU A 633 31.07 -30.66 -12.77
N THR A 634 31.63 -29.63 -13.41
CA THR A 634 32.40 -28.58 -12.75
C THR A 634 31.52 -27.76 -11.80
N PHE A 635 30.30 -27.41 -12.22
CA PHE A 635 29.30 -26.74 -11.40
C PHE A 635 28.95 -27.57 -10.16
N CYS A 636 28.62 -28.85 -10.33
CA CYS A 636 28.30 -29.78 -9.25
C CYS A 636 29.46 -29.94 -8.26
N ALA A 637 30.70 -30.02 -8.75
CA ALA A 637 31.89 -30.10 -7.90
C ALA A 637 32.09 -28.82 -7.07
N ARG A 638 31.89 -27.64 -7.67
CA ARG A 638 31.96 -26.35 -6.98
C ARG A 638 30.85 -26.20 -5.94
N ALA A 639 29.60 -26.54 -6.30
CA ALA A 639 28.47 -26.50 -5.38
C ALA A 639 28.69 -27.43 -4.17
N SER A 640 29.16 -28.66 -4.40
CA SER A 640 29.49 -29.61 -3.33
C SER A 640 30.64 -29.10 -2.43
N ASN A 641 31.62 -28.40 -3.00
CA ASN A 641 32.68 -27.78 -2.23
C ASN A 641 32.15 -26.69 -1.30
N LEU A 642 31.26 -25.82 -1.80
CA LEU A 642 30.62 -24.77 -1.01
C LEU A 642 29.74 -25.34 0.10
N GLN A 643 28.95 -26.38 -0.19
CA GLN A 643 28.15 -27.09 0.81
C GLN A 643 29.03 -27.65 1.93
N ARG A 644 30.14 -28.33 1.60
CA ARG A 644 31.09 -28.86 2.58
C ARG A 644 31.76 -27.76 3.41
N ARG A 645 32.11 -26.62 2.79
CA ARG A 645 32.65 -25.46 3.51
C ARG A 645 31.62 -24.92 4.52
N LEU A 646 30.36 -24.79 4.11
CA LEU A 646 29.28 -24.32 4.97
C LEU A 646 29.01 -25.27 6.13
N ASP A 647 28.93 -26.58 5.87
CA ASP A 647 28.67 -27.59 6.89
C ASP A 647 29.76 -27.61 7.97
N ASN A 648 31.02 -27.48 7.55
CA ASN A 648 32.19 -27.45 8.45
C ASN A 648 32.45 -26.09 9.12
N LEU A 649 31.74 -25.02 8.72
CA LEU A 649 31.96 -23.70 9.28
C LEU A 649 31.43 -23.63 10.72
N VAL A 650 32.32 -23.38 11.67
CA VAL A 650 31.96 -23.12 13.07
C VAL A 650 32.27 -21.67 13.39
N GLN A 651 31.22 -20.85 13.50
CA GLN A 651 31.35 -19.44 13.85
C GLN A 651 31.60 -19.30 15.35
N ARG A 652 32.58 -18.50 15.76
CA ARG A 652 32.92 -18.29 17.17
C ARG A 652 32.98 -16.79 17.49
N PRO A 653 32.52 -16.35 18.67
CA PRO A 653 32.72 -14.97 19.09
C PRO A 653 34.22 -14.70 19.30
N ALA A 654 34.60 -13.43 19.33
CA ALA A 654 35.97 -13.02 19.65
C ALA A 654 36.41 -13.59 21.02
N VAL A 655 37.71 -13.94 21.12
CA VAL A 655 38.29 -14.59 22.31
C VAL A 655 37.95 -13.83 23.59
N GLY A 656 37.43 -14.56 24.60
CA GLY A 656 37.07 -14.00 25.90
C GLY A 656 35.70 -13.31 25.95
N ARG A 657 34.88 -13.41 24.90
CA ARG A 657 33.49 -12.91 24.89
C ARG A 657 32.49 -14.05 24.91
N ASP A 658 31.55 -13.97 25.85
CA ASP A 658 30.38 -14.84 25.91
C ASP A 658 29.13 -14.00 25.59
N ASP A 659 28.58 -14.20 24.39
CA ASP A 659 27.38 -13.50 23.91
C ASP A 659 26.46 -14.50 23.21
N GLU A 660 25.53 -15.08 23.99
CA GLU A 660 24.61 -16.11 23.52
C GLU A 660 23.70 -15.60 22.38
N ILE A 661 23.30 -14.33 22.42
CA ILE A 661 22.42 -13.73 21.40
C ILE A 661 23.17 -13.57 20.09
N LEU A 662 24.40 -13.07 20.14
CA LEU A 662 25.26 -12.95 18.96
C LEU A 662 25.52 -14.31 18.30
N CYS A 663 25.85 -15.33 19.11
CA CYS A 663 26.03 -16.71 18.63
C CYS A 663 24.76 -17.27 17.99
N ARG A 664 23.58 -17.00 18.58
CA ARG A 664 22.30 -17.47 18.04
C ARG A 664 21.92 -16.76 16.74
N VAL A 665 22.18 -15.46 16.60
CA VAL A 665 22.00 -14.72 15.33
C VAL A 665 22.92 -15.31 14.26
N ALA A 666 24.19 -15.56 14.59
CA ALA A 666 25.15 -16.16 13.67
C ALA A 666 24.70 -17.56 13.21
N GLU A 667 24.17 -18.38 14.10
CA GLU A 667 23.65 -19.70 13.75
C GLU A 667 22.41 -19.60 12.84
N CYS A 668 21.45 -18.73 13.15
CA CYS A 668 20.29 -18.50 12.27
C CYS A 668 20.73 -18.07 10.86
N LYS A 669 21.78 -17.25 10.74
CA LYS A 669 22.36 -16.87 9.44
C LYS A 669 23.03 -18.05 8.73
N LYS A 670 23.74 -18.91 9.46
CA LYS A 670 24.32 -20.14 8.88
C LYS A 670 23.24 -21.07 8.32
N LEU A 671 22.17 -21.30 9.08
CA LEU A 671 21.02 -22.10 8.66
C LEU A 671 20.30 -21.48 7.45
N SER A 672 20.16 -20.16 7.42
CA SER A 672 19.59 -19.44 6.26
C SER A 672 20.46 -19.59 5.01
N CYS A 673 21.78 -19.56 5.15
CA CYS A 673 22.71 -19.87 4.06
C CYS A 673 22.55 -21.32 3.57
N ARG A 674 22.26 -22.26 4.47
CA ARG A 674 21.98 -23.66 4.13
C ARG A 674 20.68 -23.83 3.34
N ILE A 675 19.62 -23.08 3.66
CA ILE A 675 18.42 -23.01 2.79
C ILE A 675 18.81 -22.44 1.43
N TYR A 676 19.48 -21.28 1.42
CA TYR A 676 19.78 -20.56 0.18
C TYR A 676 20.63 -21.38 -0.80
N ILE A 677 21.66 -22.11 -0.35
CA ILE A 677 22.46 -22.97 -1.23
C ILE A 677 21.63 -24.12 -1.84
N GLN A 678 20.72 -24.71 -1.06
CA GLN A 678 19.85 -25.79 -1.51
C GLN A 678 18.86 -25.28 -2.56
N CYS A 679 18.24 -24.11 -2.35
CA CYS A 679 17.33 -23.50 -3.31
C CYS A 679 18.07 -23.03 -4.58
N ALA A 680 19.15 -22.25 -4.43
CA ALA A 680 19.82 -21.59 -5.54
C ALA A 680 20.64 -22.54 -6.43
N LEU A 681 21.32 -23.53 -5.84
CA LEU A 681 22.24 -24.41 -6.58
C LEU A 681 21.68 -25.82 -6.80
N HIS A 682 20.90 -26.35 -5.85
CA HIS A 682 20.37 -27.71 -5.92
C HIS A 682 18.91 -27.79 -6.35
N GLY A 683 18.23 -26.64 -6.51
CA GLY A 683 16.84 -26.58 -6.97
C GLY A 683 15.83 -27.10 -5.95
N ALA A 684 16.18 -27.10 -4.65
CA ALA A 684 15.24 -27.41 -3.60
C ALA A 684 14.10 -26.37 -3.54
N ASP A 685 12.92 -26.85 -3.15
CA ASP A 685 11.71 -26.06 -3.00
C ASP A 685 11.12 -26.25 -1.58
N PRO A 686 10.09 -25.47 -1.17
CA PRO A 686 9.50 -25.55 0.18
C PRO A 686 9.02 -26.94 0.61
N SER A 687 8.66 -27.81 -0.34
CA SER A 687 8.19 -29.17 -0.04
C SER A 687 9.33 -30.12 0.35
N THR A 688 10.57 -29.73 0.10
CA THR A 688 11.77 -30.53 0.37
C THR A 688 11.94 -30.74 1.89
N PRO A 689 12.04 -31.99 2.39
CA PRO A 689 12.07 -32.27 3.83
C PRO A 689 13.21 -31.57 4.60
N SER A 690 14.39 -31.43 4.00
CA SER A 690 15.52 -30.72 4.60
C SER A 690 15.25 -29.22 4.75
N ILE A 691 14.58 -28.60 3.77
CA ILE A 691 14.16 -27.19 3.83
C ILE A 691 13.18 -26.98 4.97
N LYS A 692 12.13 -27.82 5.06
CA LYS A 692 11.15 -27.75 6.16
C LYS A 692 11.79 -27.84 7.54
N ALA A 693 12.70 -28.80 7.72
CA ALA A 693 13.40 -28.99 8.98
C ALA A 693 14.25 -27.76 9.34
N THR A 694 15.00 -27.20 8.39
CA THR A 694 15.81 -26.00 8.62
C THR A 694 14.96 -24.74 8.83
N VAL A 695 13.84 -24.58 8.11
CA VAL A 695 12.88 -23.48 8.32
C VAL A 695 12.34 -23.50 9.75
N LYS A 696 11.95 -24.69 10.24
CA LYS A 696 11.49 -24.86 11.61
C LYS A 696 12.56 -24.43 12.62
N GLU A 697 13.79 -24.90 12.46
CA GLU A 697 14.92 -24.56 13.34
C GLU A 697 15.22 -23.05 13.36
N ILE A 698 15.16 -22.37 12.21
CA ILE A 698 15.34 -20.92 12.13
C ILE A 698 14.22 -20.20 12.87
N LEU A 699 12.95 -20.58 12.65
CA LEU A 699 11.82 -19.92 13.31
C LEU A 699 11.85 -20.12 14.84
N GLU A 700 12.20 -21.30 15.35
CA GLU A 700 12.39 -21.54 16.79
C GLU A 700 13.53 -20.69 17.36
N GLY A 701 14.64 -20.60 16.63
CA GLY A 701 15.77 -19.72 16.97
C GLY A 701 15.36 -18.26 17.04
N LEU A 702 14.56 -17.78 16.08
CA LEU A 702 14.05 -16.40 16.03
C LEU A 702 13.04 -16.09 17.13
N VAL A 703 12.15 -17.03 17.45
CA VAL A 703 11.22 -16.91 18.60
C VAL A 703 12.00 -16.71 19.89
N THR A 704 13.03 -17.55 20.11
CA THR A 704 13.90 -17.46 21.28
C THR A 704 14.66 -16.14 21.33
N LEU A 705 15.18 -15.70 20.17
CA LEU A 705 15.89 -14.43 20.03
C LEU A 705 14.99 -13.24 20.38
N VAL A 706 13.80 -13.16 19.79
CA VAL A 706 12.85 -12.07 20.04
C VAL A 706 12.40 -12.05 21.51
N ALA A 707 12.16 -13.21 22.11
CA ALA A 707 11.83 -13.32 23.54
C ALA A 707 12.94 -12.78 24.46
N LYS A 708 14.22 -12.94 24.08
CA LYS A 708 15.39 -12.37 24.78
C LYS A 708 15.69 -10.91 24.37
N GLY A 709 14.91 -10.32 23.47
CA GLY A 709 15.17 -9.01 22.87
C GLY A 709 16.25 -8.99 21.79
N GLY A 710 16.83 -10.10 21.37
CA GLY A 710 17.84 -10.16 20.31
C GLY A 710 17.27 -10.09 18.90
N ALA A 711 16.66 -8.98 18.48
CA ALA A 711 16.02 -8.86 17.16
C ALA A 711 16.88 -8.16 16.09
N SER A 712 17.92 -7.45 16.47
CA SER A 712 18.81 -6.74 15.53
C SER A 712 19.50 -7.73 14.59
N HIS A 713 19.60 -7.40 13.30
CA HIS A 713 20.26 -8.24 12.28
C HIS A 713 19.66 -9.65 12.06
N ALA A 714 18.43 -9.88 12.53
CA ALA A 714 17.68 -11.13 12.33
C ALA A 714 16.66 -11.08 11.18
N MET A 715 16.59 -9.96 10.44
CA MET A 715 15.61 -9.76 9.36
C MET A 715 15.85 -10.71 8.18
N TRP A 716 17.10 -10.91 7.78
CA TRP A 716 17.43 -11.85 6.70
C TRP A 716 17.07 -13.30 7.03
N PRO A 717 17.43 -13.87 8.20
CA PRO A 717 16.97 -15.22 8.56
C PRO A 717 15.45 -15.37 8.57
N LEU A 718 14.73 -14.38 9.11
CA LEU A 718 13.27 -14.40 9.09
C LEU A 718 12.73 -14.39 7.66
N PHE A 719 13.29 -13.55 6.79
CA PHE A 719 12.90 -13.49 5.39
C PHE A 719 13.10 -14.84 4.71
N VAL A 720 14.30 -15.42 4.80
CA VAL A 720 14.63 -16.71 4.16
C VAL A 720 13.72 -17.83 4.66
N ALA A 721 13.49 -17.93 5.98
CA ALA A 721 12.61 -18.95 6.54
C ALA A 721 11.14 -18.74 6.14
N ALA A 722 10.65 -17.49 6.21
CA ALA A 722 9.27 -17.18 5.91
C ALA A 722 8.92 -17.40 4.43
N VAL A 723 9.81 -17.02 3.51
CA VAL A 723 9.60 -17.26 2.08
C VAL A 723 9.80 -18.71 1.69
N GLU A 724 10.20 -19.62 2.58
CA GLU A 724 10.33 -21.07 2.29
C GLU A 724 9.35 -21.94 3.10
N LEU A 725 8.30 -21.33 3.66
CA LEU A 725 7.20 -22.07 4.27
C LEU A 725 6.34 -22.78 3.22
N ASP A 726 6.15 -24.09 3.40
CA ASP A 726 5.33 -24.91 2.50
C ASP A 726 3.84 -24.54 2.65
N PRO A 727 3.16 -24.13 1.57
CA PRO A 727 1.72 -23.85 1.57
C PRO A 727 0.81 -25.06 1.91
N LEU A 728 1.24 -26.29 1.63
CA LEU A 728 0.42 -27.50 1.79
C LEU A 728 0.70 -28.26 3.09
N ASP A 729 1.87 -28.05 3.67
CA ASP A 729 2.36 -28.75 4.86
C ASP A 729 3.21 -27.79 5.71
N ASP A 730 2.53 -26.76 6.22
CA ASP A 730 3.15 -25.69 7.01
C ASP A 730 3.69 -26.25 8.33
N VAL A 731 4.82 -25.72 8.79
CA VAL A 731 5.43 -26.13 10.06
C VAL A 731 4.54 -25.72 11.23
N ILE A 732 4.51 -26.55 12.28
CA ILE A 732 3.78 -26.26 13.52
C ILE A 732 4.78 -25.89 14.62
N LEU A 733 4.54 -24.75 15.23
CA LEU A 733 5.40 -24.08 16.21
C LEU A 733 4.55 -23.43 17.31
N PRO A 734 5.06 -23.30 18.55
CA PRO A 734 4.34 -22.60 19.59
C PRO A 734 4.19 -21.10 19.26
N ASP A 735 2.97 -20.57 19.39
CA ASP A 735 2.65 -19.16 19.20
C ASP A 735 3.40 -18.27 20.20
N LEU A 736 3.95 -17.13 19.73
CA LEU A 736 4.82 -16.27 20.55
C LEU A 736 4.16 -15.74 21.81
N PHE A 737 2.84 -15.51 21.79
CA PHE A 737 2.13 -14.85 22.89
C PHE A 737 1.35 -15.83 23.76
N THR A 738 0.84 -16.90 23.15
CA THR A 738 -0.05 -17.86 23.82
C THR A 738 0.63 -19.18 24.14
N GLY A 739 1.77 -19.49 23.51
CA GLY A 739 2.46 -20.78 23.64
C GLY A 739 1.70 -21.96 23.04
N ILE A 740 0.55 -21.73 22.41
CA ILE A 740 -0.27 -22.76 21.76
C ILE A 740 0.26 -23.00 20.35
N ASP A 741 0.36 -24.26 19.95
CA ASP A 741 0.79 -24.66 18.62
C ASP A 741 -0.01 -23.96 17.51
N THR A 742 0.70 -23.38 16.55
CA THR A 742 0.16 -22.69 15.40
C THR A 742 1.05 -22.86 14.16
N HIS A 743 0.48 -22.53 12.99
CA HIS A 743 1.16 -22.55 11.70
C HIS A 743 2.31 -21.53 11.59
N GLY A 744 3.38 -21.93 10.91
CA GLY A 744 4.62 -21.16 10.71
C GLY A 744 4.40 -19.80 10.07
N ARG A 745 3.47 -19.68 9.11
CA ARG A 745 3.15 -18.36 8.52
C ARG A 745 2.66 -17.35 9.56
N ARG A 746 1.86 -17.80 10.55
CA ARG A 746 1.41 -16.93 11.65
C ARG A 746 2.57 -16.54 12.55
N VAL A 747 3.44 -17.48 12.90
CA VAL A 747 4.66 -17.21 13.69
C VAL A 747 5.54 -16.18 12.99
N ALA A 748 5.77 -16.32 11.68
CA ALA A 748 6.53 -15.36 10.89
C ALA A 748 5.92 -13.95 10.92
N LEU A 749 4.60 -13.82 10.81
CA LEU A 749 3.90 -12.52 10.91
C LEU A 749 4.00 -11.91 12.32
N GLN A 750 3.99 -12.73 13.36
CA GLN A 750 4.18 -12.30 14.74
C GLN A 750 5.63 -11.82 14.98
N LEU A 751 6.61 -12.56 14.48
CA LEU A 751 8.01 -12.16 14.51
C LEU A 751 8.22 -10.82 13.80
N LEU A 752 7.67 -10.63 12.60
CA LEU A 752 7.69 -9.33 11.91
C LEU A 752 7.06 -8.23 12.77
N THR A 753 5.92 -8.50 13.42
CA THR A 753 5.26 -7.50 14.28
C THR A 753 6.11 -7.11 15.48
N GLU A 754 6.80 -8.05 16.11
CA GLU A 754 7.72 -7.75 17.21
C GLU A 754 8.99 -7.05 16.73
N MET A 755 9.57 -7.49 15.62
CA MET A 755 10.75 -6.87 15.03
C MET A 755 10.49 -5.42 14.58
N ALA A 756 9.27 -5.08 14.15
CA ALA A 756 8.88 -3.71 13.81
C ALA A 756 9.02 -2.74 15.00
N LYS A 757 8.99 -3.22 16.24
CA LYS A 757 9.19 -2.40 17.45
C LYS A 757 10.67 -2.13 17.74
N THR A 758 11.56 -2.95 17.20
CA THR A 758 12.98 -3.00 17.62
C THR A 758 13.97 -2.90 16.46
N SER A 759 13.52 -2.87 15.21
CA SER A 759 14.37 -2.82 14.02
C SER A 759 14.51 -1.40 13.49
N VAL A 760 15.68 -1.10 12.91
CA VAL A 760 15.93 0.11 12.11
C VAL A 760 15.64 -0.13 10.63
N SER A 761 15.32 -1.36 10.22
CA SER A 761 15.03 -1.74 8.83
C SER A 761 13.52 -1.65 8.53
N SER A 762 13.12 -1.47 7.27
CA SER A 762 11.70 -1.43 6.88
C SER A 762 11.04 -2.81 6.96
N VAL A 763 10.46 -3.11 8.11
CA VAL A 763 9.72 -4.35 8.34
C VAL A 763 8.44 -4.43 7.53
N SER A 764 7.80 -3.28 7.25
CA SER A 764 6.60 -3.19 6.41
C SER A 764 6.87 -3.66 4.99
N ARG A 765 8.00 -3.25 4.40
CA ARG A 765 8.42 -3.70 3.06
C ARG A 765 8.72 -5.19 3.04
N THR A 766 9.48 -5.71 4.01
CA THR A 766 9.78 -7.14 4.11
C THR A 766 8.51 -7.98 4.24
N ARG A 767 7.55 -7.54 5.08
CA ARG A 767 6.24 -8.20 5.22
C ARG A 767 5.50 -8.26 3.89
N ALA A 768 5.41 -7.14 3.18
CA ALA A 768 4.71 -7.08 1.90
C ALA A 768 5.32 -8.02 0.85
N VAL A 769 6.65 -8.16 0.84
CA VAL A 769 7.33 -9.11 -0.06
C VAL A 769 7.00 -10.55 0.34
N ILE A 770 7.14 -10.91 1.62
CA ILE A 770 6.83 -12.26 2.12
C ILE A 770 5.39 -12.66 1.81
N GLU A 771 4.42 -11.80 2.14
CA GLU A 771 3.00 -12.04 1.86
C GLU A 771 2.75 -12.16 0.34
N GLY A 772 3.44 -11.36 -0.47
CA GLY A 772 3.41 -11.48 -1.93
C GLY A 772 3.94 -12.82 -2.46
N VAL A 773 5.01 -13.36 -1.86
CA VAL A 773 5.54 -14.70 -2.19
C VAL A 773 4.50 -15.77 -1.87
N TRP A 774 3.93 -15.73 -0.65
CA TRP A 774 2.89 -16.67 -0.22
C TRP A 774 1.68 -16.63 -1.15
N GLN A 775 1.16 -15.44 -1.45
CA GLN A 775 0.04 -15.27 -2.36
C GLN A 775 0.35 -15.87 -3.74
N ARG A 776 1.52 -15.58 -4.32
CA ARG A 776 1.92 -16.13 -5.63
C ARG A 776 1.93 -17.66 -5.62
N ARG A 777 2.54 -18.29 -4.60
CA ARG A 777 2.57 -19.76 -4.49
C ARG A 777 1.17 -20.35 -4.30
N ASP A 778 0.35 -19.75 -3.44
CA ASP A 778 -1.02 -20.19 -3.19
C ASP A 778 -1.89 -20.11 -4.46
N PHE A 779 -1.74 -19.05 -5.26
CA PHE A 779 -2.42 -18.91 -6.56
C PHE A 779 -1.97 -19.96 -7.58
N TYR A 780 -0.69 -20.33 -7.59
CA TYR A 780 -0.17 -21.34 -8.52
C TYR A 780 -0.67 -22.75 -8.18
N LEU A 781 -0.79 -23.09 -6.89
CA LEU A 781 -1.40 -24.35 -6.47
C LEU A 781 -2.84 -24.51 -6.98
N HIS A 782 -3.61 -23.42 -6.98
CA HIS A 782 -4.96 -23.42 -7.55
C HIS A 782 -4.98 -23.63 -9.08
N ARG A 783 -3.99 -23.08 -9.81
CA ARG A 783 -3.89 -23.25 -11.28
C ARG A 783 -3.32 -24.60 -11.71
N ALA A 784 -2.45 -25.23 -10.93
CA ALA A 784 -1.90 -26.55 -11.23
C ALA A 784 -2.99 -27.63 -11.28
N ASN A 785 -4.08 -27.47 -10.51
CA ASN A 785 -5.27 -28.32 -10.59
C ASN A 785 -6.11 -28.11 -11.86
N ASP A 786 -5.92 -27.01 -12.60
CA ASP A 786 -6.64 -26.69 -13.85
C ASP A 786 -5.89 -27.13 -15.13
N GLY A 787 -4.89 -28.01 -15.02
CA GLY A 787 -4.29 -28.75 -16.14
C GLY A 787 -3.47 -27.92 -17.14
N LYS A 788 -3.29 -26.61 -16.94
CA LYS A 788 -2.46 -25.74 -17.79
C LYS A 788 -1.12 -25.44 -17.11
N LYS A 789 -0.10 -26.24 -17.38
CA LYS A 789 1.29 -25.90 -17.04
C LYS A 789 1.73 -24.67 -17.84
N SER A 790 2.10 -23.59 -17.16
CA SER A 790 2.68 -22.39 -17.78
C SER A 790 4.16 -22.61 -18.15
N HIS A 791 4.60 -21.98 -19.23
CA HIS A 791 6.00 -21.93 -19.69
C HIS A 791 6.93 -21.28 -18.65
N PHE A 792 7.60 -22.08 -17.81
CA PHE A 792 8.71 -21.66 -16.93
C PHE A 792 9.69 -22.84 -16.67
N SER A 793 10.11 -23.57 -17.71
CA SER A 793 10.92 -24.78 -17.51
C SER A 793 12.33 -24.55 -16.97
N ASP A 794 12.83 -23.30 -16.94
CA ASP A 794 14.25 -23.03 -16.76
C ASP A 794 14.58 -22.25 -15.46
N LEU A 795 13.58 -21.84 -14.67
CA LEU A 795 13.78 -21.10 -13.41
C LEU A 795 13.58 -22.03 -12.20
N ASN A 796 14.40 -21.86 -11.16
CA ASN A 796 14.15 -22.53 -9.88
C ASN A 796 13.04 -21.83 -9.06
N ASP A 797 12.54 -22.47 -8.01
CA ASP A 797 11.44 -21.96 -7.18
C ASP A 797 11.74 -20.55 -6.61
N TRP A 798 12.96 -20.34 -6.11
CA TRP A 798 13.40 -19.05 -5.58
C TRP A 798 13.35 -17.94 -6.64
N GLU A 799 13.86 -18.22 -7.84
CA GLU A 799 13.83 -17.30 -8.98
C GLU A 799 12.41 -17.04 -9.49
N GLN A 800 11.52 -18.03 -9.36
CA GLN A 800 10.14 -17.95 -9.82
C GLN A 800 9.25 -17.14 -8.87
N TYR A 801 9.41 -17.31 -7.54
CA TYR A 801 8.47 -16.77 -6.56
C TYR A 801 9.05 -15.68 -5.68
N VAL A 802 10.33 -15.78 -5.30
CA VAL A 802 10.99 -14.86 -4.36
C VAL A 802 11.57 -13.65 -5.09
N VAL A 803 12.36 -13.87 -6.14
CA VAL A 803 12.99 -12.77 -6.90
C VAL A 803 11.97 -11.75 -7.42
N PRO A 804 10.81 -12.16 -7.99
CA PRO A 804 9.79 -11.21 -8.42
C PRO A 804 9.19 -10.46 -7.23
N GLY A 805 9.39 -9.14 -7.16
CA GLY A 805 8.86 -8.30 -6.09
C GLY A 805 9.82 -8.06 -4.92
N SER A 806 10.95 -8.77 -4.86
CA SER A 806 12.03 -8.53 -3.89
C SER A 806 13.03 -7.43 -4.34
N ASP A 807 12.74 -6.72 -5.43
CA ASP A 807 13.60 -5.65 -5.91
C ASP A 807 13.71 -4.53 -4.87
N ALA A 808 14.95 -4.08 -4.62
CA ALA A 808 15.33 -3.07 -3.63
C ALA A 808 14.98 -3.41 -2.18
N LEU A 809 14.90 -4.69 -1.81
CA LEU A 809 14.75 -5.08 -0.41
C LEU A 809 16.10 -5.05 0.33
N SER A 810 16.18 -4.30 1.42
CA SER A 810 17.28 -4.41 2.39
C SER A 810 16.87 -5.38 3.51
N LEU A 811 17.77 -6.32 3.84
CA LEU A 811 17.55 -7.40 4.81
C LEU A 811 18.56 -7.39 5.97
N VAL A 812 19.39 -6.35 6.04
CA VAL A 812 20.40 -6.18 7.10
C VAL A 812 19.74 -5.68 8.38
#